data_AF-A0A4R7S689-F1
#
_entry.id   AF-A0A4R7S689-F1
#
_cell.length_a   1.000
_cell.length_b   1.000
_cell.length_c   1.000
_cell.angle_alpha   90.00
_cell.angle_beta   90.00
_cell.angle_gamma   90.00
#
_symmetry.space_group_name_H-M   'P 1'
#
loop_
_entity.id
_entity.type
_entity.pdbx_description
1 polymer ?
#
loop_
_entity_poly.entity_id
_entity_poly.type
_entity_poly.pdbx_seq_one_letter_code
_entity_poly.pdbx_strand_id
1 'polypeptide(L)'
;MHKKSIRKLAQLHGWWTYQSFLKRTRSYSEDQRQAWIRQQMQQTLIRAHEGTRYYAEIFKGIGFDPRTDFTGPETLTRLPLLTKDIIRERFDDLVDSRYRRLSAYAETSGTTGKPMRMLLNESYIALDYACMYEMWAQAGYRFRDPFLALRSYVPSKVGDPLWIHDKAQNTLFMSAYHFSPRTAQEYMQAIESFQPKFIRSYPSSLLVLAEYLERTGKTLPSVKGLFTASETLAPHEREAIERVFGRILFDWYGMTEPTLVAYEGADHDGLNIVWQYGHAEFLPDDSLAPGDSRLIATSLQNPVMPFIRYDTGDIVTRHVSETPETLFPRKLARVQGRKDDVILTPDGRRLPSVNFYSVFRSAPGVVRFQIVQFGASDIVVNIESTDPGFERHPAYRKVQEEMRSRFGDAMSVEYRINQRFETNRDGKTPVVLRRRANKAVEERKEYVLSSQVAWSRSRAGEDILKLDWNEADKLPSDRVREKLVSLVQDPHSIIWYPEAWPAALHQALATHHQIHETSLLATHGSDMALSYLTQCYVTNGDKVMIVAPGYDNFRAVAEQRGGQALHFTFNGDGEYPLQEMLRSIQEEVPRLIYLTNPNNPIGYCLSQEAIAAICTAAARESALVVVDEAYAEFADHDCVPLIASHANLVIVRTFSKAFGLAGLRVGYLIGDPALIETVRRVANPKHLTTFAQVAAQTVLEDWPQVKIHIEEVKQQRARFIAFLRNRGIKCFDSHGNFVLFQMPEATGLAQWLETQGILIRDRSTQLASSARVTIGGKESTDRLIAVFEEYWQTHPIP
;
A
#
# COMPACT_ATOMS: atom_id res chain seq x y z
N MET A 1 -22.90 9.38 37.78
CA MET A 1 -23.45 8.01 37.88
C MET A 1 -22.69 7.08 36.94
N HIS A 2 -22.54 5.81 37.29
CA HIS A 2 -21.85 4.83 36.44
C HIS A 2 -22.63 4.58 35.14
N LYS A 3 -21.96 4.60 33.97
CA LYS A 3 -22.55 4.39 32.62
C LYS A 3 -23.45 3.15 32.51
N LYS A 4 -23.15 2.08 33.25
CA LYS A 4 -23.94 0.84 33.28
C LYS A 4 -25.31 1.01 33.97
N SER A 5 -25.40 1.85 35.00
CA SER A 5 -26.64 2.09 35.75
C SER A 5 -27.63 2.93 34.94
N ILE A 6 -27.14 3.95 34.22
CA ILE A 6 -27.98 4.78 33.34
C ILE A 6 -28.57 3.93 32.20
N ARG A 7 -27.78 3.04 31.58
CA ARG A 7 -28.28 2.19 30.48
C ARG A 7 -29.36 1.20 30.92
N LYS A 8 -29.24 0.60 32.12
CA LYS A 8 -30.27 -0.32 32.64
C LYS A 8 -31.59 0.41 32.94
N LEU A 9 -31.51 1.60 33.52
CA LEU A 9 -32.68 2.47 33.75
C LEU A 9 -33.33 2.86 32.41
N ALA A 10 -32.52 3.34 31.46
CA ALA A 10 -32.99 3.74 30.13
C ALA A 10 -33.64 2.60 29.35
N GLN A 11 -33.19 1.35 29.52
CA GLN A 11 -33.82 0.20 28.86
C GLN A 11 -35.26 -0.02 29.34
N LEU A 12 -35.51 0.05 30.66
CA LEU A 12 -36.86 -0.07 31.24
C LEU A 12 -37.73 1.14 30.89
N HIS A 13 -37.15 2.34 30.97
CA HIS A 13 -37.81 3.57 30.54
C HIS A 13 -38.19 3.48 29.06
N GLY A 14 -37.30 3.00 28.20
CA GLY A 14 -37.54 2.84 26.77
C GLY A 14 -38.68 1.86 26.45
N TRP A 15 -38.81 0.77 27.20
CA TRP A 15 -39.99 -0.11 27.07
C TRP A 15 -41.30 0.63 27.40
N TRP A 16 -41.30 1.44 28.45
CA TRP A 16 -42.45 2.29 28.79
C TRP A 16 -42.72 3.35 27.72
N THR A 17 -41.69 4.06 27.24
CA THR A 17 -41.79 5.04 26.15
C THR A 17 -42.35 4.40 24.88
N TYR A 18 -41.96 3.16 24.57
CA TYR A 18 -42.55 2.41 23.47
C TYR A 18 -44.06 2.22 23.66
N GLN A 19 -44.49 1.71 24.83
CA GLN A 19 -45.90 1.43 25.10
C GLN A 19 -46.77 2.69 25.18
N SER A 20 -46.28 3.76 25.79
CA SER A 20 -47.07 4.96 26.09
C SER A 20 -47.00 6.02 24.99
N PHE A 21 -45.91 6.06 24.22
CA PHE A 21 -45.66 7.11 23.24
C PHE A 21 -45.59 6.56 21.81
N LEU A 22 -44.58 5.76 21.45
CA LEU A 22 -44.39 5.32 20.06
C LEU A 22 -45.60 4.57 19.52
N LYS A 23 -46.12 3.61 20.28
CA LYS A 23 -47.31 2.83 19.90
C LYS A 23 -48.55 3.70 19.67
N ARG A 24 -48.74 4.74 20.49
CA ARG A 24 -49.84 5.71 20.35
C ARG A 24 -49.68 6.59 19.13
N THR A 25 -48.45 7.02 18.83
CA THR A 25 -48.19 7.89 17.68
C THR A 25 -48.35 7.20 16.32
N ARG A 26 -48.49 5.87 16.27
CA ARG A 26 -48.81 5.13 15.04
C ARG A 26 -50.15 5.53 14.42
N SER A 27 -51.11 5.97 15.23
CA SER A 27 -52.43 6.37 14.76
C SER A 27 -52.53 7.85 14.41
N TYR A 28 -51.41 8.60 14.41
CA TYR A 28 -51.44 10.01 14.07
C TYR A 28 -51.70 10.19 12.58
N SER A 29 -52.57 11.15 12.22
CA SER A 29 -52.70 11.60 10.84
C SER A 29 -51.42 12.29 10.38
N GLU A 30 -51.26 12.48 9.06
CA GLU A 30 -50.08 13.19 8.55
C GLU A 30 -50.00 14.63 9.09
N ASP A 31 -51.13 15.34 9.19
CA ASP A 31 -51.16 16.68 9.78
C ASP A 31 -50.71 16.69 11.24
N GLN A 32 -51.14 15.69 12.02
CA GLN A 32 -50.72 15.54 13.42
C GLN A 32 -49.23 15.25 13.53
N ARG A 33 -48.70 14.37 12.67
CA ARG A 33 -47.27 14.07 12.59
C ARG A 33 -46.46 15.32 12.23
N GLN A 34 -46.82 16.02 11.15
CA GLN A 34 -46.10 17.22 10.72
C GLN A 34 -46.17 18.34 11.75
N ALA A 35 -47.33 18.55 12.37
CA ALA A 35 -47.48 19.52 13.47
C ALA A 35 -46.56 19.17 14.65
N TRP A 36 -46.50 17.89 15.04
CA TRP A 36 -45.63 17.43 16.12
C TRP A 36 -44.15 17.61 15.78
N ILE A 37 -43.71 17.22 14.58
CA ILE A 37 -42.31 17.38 14.16
C ILE A 37 -41.93 18.86 14.15
N ARG A 38 -42.76 19.74 13.59
CA ARG A 38 -42.53 21.20 13.62
C ARG A 38 -42.39 21.71 15.04
N GLN A 39 -43.32 21.34 15.92
CA GLN A 39 -43.30 21.77 17.32
C GLN A 39 -42.02 21.30 18.03
N GLN A 40 -41.63 20.03 17.88
CA GLN A 40 -40.43 19.49 18.54
C GLN A 40 -39.14 20.08 17.97
N MET A 41 -39.11 20.36 16.68
CA MET A 41 -37.97 21.00 16.04
C MET A 41 -37.81 22.44 16.51
N GLN A 42 -38.90 23.21 16.55
CA GLN A 42 -38.89 24.56 17.12
C GLN A 42 -38.41 24.55 18.58
N GLN A 43 -38.93 23.63 19.40
CA GLN A 43 -38.48 23.47 20.79
C GLN A 43 -37.01 23.09 20.89
N THR A 44 -36.49 22.30 19.95
CA THR A 44 -35.06 21.95 19.90
C THR A 44 -34.21 23.16 19.55
N LEU A 45 -34.62 23.97 18.57
CA LEU A 45 -33.93 25.20 18.19
C LEU A 45 -33.92 26.22 19.33
N ILE A 46 -35.07 26.45 19.99
CA ILE A 46 -35.18 27.34 21.15
C ILE A 46 -34.26 26.86 22.28
N ARG A 47 -34.30 25.57 22.59
CA ARG A 47 -33.47 24.98 23.65
C ARG A 47 -31.98 25.11 23.35
N ALA A 48 -31.59 24.86 22.10
CA ALA A 48 -30.21 25.01 21.65
C ALA A 48 -29.75 26.47 21.75
N HIS A 49 -30.58 27.41 21.32
CA HIS A 49 -30.33 28.85 21.43
C HIS A 49 -30.12 29.32 22.87
N GLU A 50 -30.94 28.85 23.81
CA GLU A 50 -30.85 29.23 25.23
C GLU A 50 -29.76 28.48 26.00
N GLY A 51 -29.49 27.23 25.61
CA GLY A 51 -28.74 26.27 26.42
C GLY A 51 -27.31 26.03 25.98
N THR A 52 -26.96 26.39 24.74
CA THR A 52 -25.63 26.12 24.17
C THR A 52 -25.01 27.40 23.64
N ARG A 53 -23.71 27.58 23.90
CA ARG A 53 -22.97 28.76 23.41
C ARG A 53 -22.83 28.74 21.89
N TYR A 54 -22.60 27.56 21.31
CA TYR A 54 -22.44 27.40 19.87
C TYR A 54 -23.66 27.91 19.09
N TYR A 55 -24.86 27.41 19.40
CA TYR A 55 -26.06 27.83 18.67
C TYR A 55 -26.50 29.26 19.00
N ALA A 56 -26.27 29.74 20.23
CA ALA A 56 -26.52 31.15 20.57
C ALA A 56 -25.69 32.10 19.68
N GLU A 57 -24.40 31.80 19.49
CA GLU A 57 -23.50 32.58 18.62
C GLU A 57 -23.90 32.50 17.15
N ILE A 58 -24.14 31.29 16.63
CA ILE A 58 -24.54 31.10 15.22
C ILE A 58 -25.86 31.82 14.93
N PHE A 59 -26.87 31.66 15.78
CA PHE A 59 -28.20 32.26 15.56
C PHE A 59 -28.13 33.78 15.61
N LYS A 60 -27.37 34.34 16.56
CA LYS A 60 -27.12 35.78 16.62
C LYS A 60 -26.38 36.29 15.37
N GLY A 61 -25.37 35.55 14.91
CA GLY A 61 -24.56 35.94 13.75
C GLY A 61 -25.34 36.05 12.44
N ILE A 62 -26.40 35.24 12.27
CA ILE A 62 -27.25 35.26 11.07
C ILE A 62 -28.60 35.97 11.28
N GLY A 63 -28.83 36.57 12.45
CA GLY A 63 -30.09 37.21 12.81
C GLY A 63 -31.29 36.25 12.76
N PHE A 64 -31.16 35.07 13.36
CA PHE A 64 -32.21 34.05 13.41
C PHE A 64 -32.77 33.90 14.83
N ASP A 65 -34.06 34.17 15.03
CA ASP A 65 -34.78 33.85 16.27
C ASP A 65 -35.71 32.64 16.04
N PRO A 66 -35.46 31.48 16.67
CA PRO A 66 -36.27 30.29 16.45
C PRO A 66 -37.72 30.41 16.93
N ARG A 67 -38.08 31.43 17.72
CA ARG A 67 -39.46 31.68 18.17
C ARG A 67 -40.32 32.36 17.10
N THR A 68 -39.71 33.22 16.29
CA THR A 68 -40.42 34.02 15.27
C THR A 68 -40.16 33.56 13.86
N ASP A 69 -38.93 33.11 13.58
CA ASP A 69 -38.45 32.89 12.22
C ASP A 69 -38.64 31.45 11.74
N PHE A 70 -38.81 30.49 12.65
CA PHE A 70 -39.00 29.09 12.28
C PHE A 70 -40.44 28.84 11.80
N THR A 71 -40.59 28.59 10.50
CA THR A 71 -41.88 28.25 9.86
C THR A 71 -41.97 26.77 9.50
N GLY A 72 -40.83 26.11 9.35
CA GLY A 72 -40.75 24.70 8.94
C GLY A 72 -39.29 24.24 8.71
N PRO A 73 -39.10 22.98 8.31
CA PRO A 73 -37.77 22.40 8.09
C PRO A 73 -36.99 23.12 6.98
N GLU A 74 -37.66 23.74 6.01
CA GLU A 74 -37.04 24.57 4.98
C GLU A 74 -36.24 25.75 5.58
N THR A 75 -36.68 26.28 6.72
CA THR A 75 -35.98 27.36 7.43
C THR A 75 -34.61 26.91 7.93
N LEU A 76 -34.41 25.60 8.18
CA LEU A 76 -33.11 25.07 8.63
C LEU A 76 -32.00 25.37 7.63
N THR A 77 -32.30 25.48 6.32
CA THR A 77 -31.29 25.78 5.30
C THR A 77 -30.50 27.07 5.54
N ARG A 78 -31.05 28.01 6.34
CA ARG A 78 -30.37 29.24 6.80
C ARG A 78 -29.23 28.97 7.80
N LEU A 79 -29.24 27.81 8.47
CA LEU A 79 -28.25 27.40 9.45
C LEU A 79 -27.08 26.69 8.77
N PRO A 80 -25.82 26.92 9.19
CA PRO A 80 -24.68 26.17 8.67
C PRO A 80 -24.75 24.70 9.06
N LEU A 81 -24.07 23.84 8.29
CA LEU A 81 -23.92 22.43 8.62
C LEU A 81 -23.05 22.26 9.87
N LEU A 82 -23.46 21.37 10.77
CA LEU A 82 -22.64 20.91 11.88
C LEU A 82 -21.78 19.73 11.42
N THR A 83 -20.45 19.87 11.46
CA THR A 83 -19.52 18.81 11.08
C THR A 83 -18.85 18.18 12.30
N LYS A 84 -18.25 16.99 12.11
CA LYS A 84 -17.48 16.30 13.17
C LYS A 84 -16.35 17.16 13.73
N ASP A 85 -15.70 17.95 12.90
CA ASP A 85 -14.57 18.78 13.31
C ASP A 85 -15.02 19.94 14.18
N ILE A 86 -16.13 20.60 13.82
CA ILE A 86 -16.76 21.62 14.67
C ILE A 86 -17.12 21.05 16.05
N ILE A 87 -17.70 19.85 16.10
CA ILE A 87 -18.07 19.22 17.38
C ILE A 87 -16.83 18.92 18.24
N ARG A 88 -15.71 18.50 17.63
CA ARG A 88 -14.47 18.23 18.36
C ARG A 88 -13.87 19.52 18.92
N GLU A 89 -13.78 20.56 18.09
CA GLU A 89 -13.17 21.84 18.45
C GLU A 89 -14.00 22.61 19.46
N ARG A 90 -15.33 22.51 19.36
CA ARG A 90 -16.29 23.27 20.15
C ARG A 90 -17.18 22.40 21.02
N PHE A 91 -16.63 21.31 21.52
CA PHE A 91 -17.36 20.30 22.31
C PHE A 91 -18.14 20.93 23.47
N ASP A 92 -17.47 21.70 24.33
CA ASP A 92 -18.10 22.26 25.52
C ASP A 92 -19.14 23.34 25.19
N ASP A 93 -18.99 24.04 24.07
CA ASP A 93 -19.94 25.06 23.61
C ASP A 93 -21.27 24.47 23.13
N LEU A 94 -21.27 23.18 22.77
CA LEU A 94 -22.44 22.43 22.31
C LEU A 94 -23.19 21.73 23.46
N VAL A 95 -22.70 21.83 24.70
CA VAL A 95 -23.29 21.15 25.86
C VAL A 95 -24.25 22.07 26.61
N ASP A 96 -25.50 21.64 26.75
CA ASP A 96 -26.48 22.28 27.63
C ASP A 96 -26.32 21.75 29.07
N SER A 97 -25.78 22.60 29.94
CA SER A 97 -25.50 22.28 31.33
C SER A 97 -26.76 21.90 32.13
N ARG A 98 -27.95 22.39 31.73
CA ARG A 98 -29.25 22.08 32.37
C ARG A 98 -29.58 20.58 32.35
N TYR A 99 -29.09 19.86 31.33
CA TYR A 99 -29.38 18.43 31.11
C TYR A 99 -28.16 17.52 31.31
N ARG A 100 -27.06 18.06 31.84
CA ARG A 100 -25.82 17.29 32.08
C ARG A 100 -26.01 16.21 33.14
N ARG A 101 -26.93 16.43 34.09
CA ARG A 101 -27.36 15.40 35.07
C ARG A 101 -28.09 14.27 34.33
N LEU A 102 -27.76 13.01 34.67
CA LEU A 102 -28.26 11.79 33.98
C LEU A 102 -27.79 11.62 32.53
N SER A 103 -26.68 12.26 32.13
CA SER A 103 -26.07 12.03 30.81
C SER A 103 -24.88 11.06 30.86
N ALA A 104 -24.60 10.40 29.74
CA ALA A 104 -23.50 9.46 29.57
C ALA A 104 -22.62 9.81 28.37
N TYR A 105 -21.30 9.62 28.50
CA TYR A 105 -20.37 9.78 27.39
C TYR A 105 -20.52 8.65 26.37
N ALA A 106 -20.61 9.03 25.09
CA ALA A 106 -20.48 8.17 23.93
C ALA A 106 -19.37 8.70 23.02
N GLU A 107 -18.79 7.80 22.22
CA GLU A 107 -17.70 8.11 21.29
C GLU A 107 -17.98 7.39 19.97
N THR A 108 -17.79 8.09 18.86
CA THR A 108 -17.82 7.45 17.54
C THR A 108 -16.60 6.57 17.34
N SER A 109 -16.73 5.52 16.53
CA SER A 109 -15.61 4.65 16.13
C SER A 109 -14.54 5.40 15.33
N GLY A 110 -14.88 6.53 14.70
CA GLY A 110 -13.91 7.48 14.13
C GLY A 110 -13.28 7.02 12.80
N THR A 111 -13.98 7.18 11.69
CA THR A 111 -13.58 6.77 10.32
C THR A 111 -12.32 7.47 9.74
N THR A 112 -11.80 8.47 10.42
CA THR A 112 -10.52 9.15 10.09
C THR A 112 -9.39 8.79 11.06
N GLY A 113 -9.65 7.84 11.98
CA GLY A 113 -8.78 7.46 13.09
C GLY A 113 -8.93 8.34 14.34
N LYS A 114 -9.75 9.39 14.31
CA LYS A 114 -10.00 10.28 15.46
C LYS A 114 -11.43 10.10 16.00
N PRO A 115 -11.66 9.51 17.19
CA PRO A 115 -13.01 9.40 17.76
C PRO A 115 -13.60 10.79 18.07
N MET A 116 -14.92 10.95 17.90
CA MET A 116 -15.65 12.15 18.32
C MET A 116 -16.46 11.84 19.58
N ARG A 117 -16.28 12.64 20.63
CA ARG A 117 -17.00 12.50 21.90
C ARG A 117 -18.36 13.19 21.81
N MET A 118 -19.35 12.67 22.54
CA MET A 118 -20.68 13.28 22.71
C MET A 118 -21.28 12.92 24.07
N LEU A 119 -22.26 13.71 24.51
CA LEU A 119 -23.08 13.43 25.69
C LEU A 119 -24.50 13.03 25.27
N LEU A 120 -24.97 11.93 25.86
CA LEU A 120 -26.31 11.39 25.61
C LEU A 120 -27.12 11.44 26.90
N ASN A 121 -28.26 12.12 26.88
CA ASN A 121 -29.18 12.14 28.03
C ASN A 121 -29.91 10.79 28.18
N GLU A 122 -30.27 10.42 29.41
CA GLU A 122 -31.02 9.19 29.70
C GLU A 122 -32.31 9.07 28.87
N SER A 123 -33.07 10.16 28.69
CA SER A 123 -34.33 10.12 27.94
C SER A 123 -34.12 9.79 26.46
N TYR A 124 -33.01 10.25 25.89
CA TYR A 124 -32.60 9.90 24.53
C TYR A 124 -32.22 8.42 24.43
N ILE A 125 -31.43 7.91 25.38
CA ILE A 125 -31.05 6.48 25.41
C ILE A 125 -32.31 5.61 25.55
N ALA A 126 -33.30 6.06 26.33
CA ALA A 126 -34.58 5.37 26.46
C ALA A 126 -35.36 5.36 25.14
N LEU A 127 -35.42 6.48 24.42
CA LEU A 127 -36.04 6.54 23.10
C LEU A 127 -35.36 5.61 22.09
N ASP A 128 -34.03 5.51 22.10
CA ASP A 128 -33.27 4.59 21.24
C ASP A 128 -33.69 3.13 21.46
N TYR A 129 -33.78 2.70 22.72
CA TYR A 129 -34.34 1.40 23.07
C TYR A 129 -35.81 1.25 22.65
N ALA A 130 -36.63 2.29 22.81
CA ALA A 130 -38.04 2.27 22.41
C ALA A 130 -38.20 2.02 20.90
N CYS A 131 -37.35 2.65 20.07
CA CYS A 131 -37.33 2.46 18.63
C CYS A 131 -36.93 1.02 18.26
N MET A 132 -35.97 0.44 18.98
CA MET A 132 -35.61 -0.97 18.78
C MET A 132 -36.76 -1.91 19.14
N TYR A 133 -37.44 -1.68 20.26
CA TYR A 133 -38.62 -2.46 20.66
C TYR A 133 -39.77 -2.33 19.66
N GLU A 134 -39.97 -1.15 19.09
CA GLU A 134 -40.93 -0.90 18.02
C GLU A 134 -40.65 -1.78 16.79
N MET A 135 -39.42 -1.78 16.27
CA MET A 135 -39.03 -2.67 15.16
C MET A 135 -39.23 -4.13 15.53
N TRP A 136 -38.74 -4.56 16.69
CA TRP A 136 -38.86 -5.96 17.10
C TRP A 136 -40.32 -6.40 17.22
N ALA A 137 -41.20 -5.55 17.73
CA ALA A 137 -42.62 -5.83 17.85
C ALA A 137 -43.30 -6.01 16.48
N GLN A 138 -42.82 -5.36 15.42
CA GLN A 138 -43.33 -5.58 14.06
C GLN A 138 -43.01 -6.99 13.54
N ALA A 139 -41.87 -7.56 13.95
CA ALA A 139 -41.54 -8.97 13.73
C ALA A 139 -42.23 -9.94 14.72
N GLY A 140 -43.12 -9.42 15.58
CA GLY A 140 -43.88 -10.23 16.56
C GLY A 140 -43.17 -10.49 17.89
N TYR A 141 -42.03 -9.84 18.17
CA TYR A 141 -41.32 -9.98 19.45
C TYR A 141 -42.16 -9.49 20.64
N ARG A 142 -42.18 -10.28 21.71
CA ARG A 142 -42.69 -9.88 23.03
C ARG A 142 -41.54 -9.79 24.02
N PHE A 143 -41.67 -8.89 25.00
CA PHE A 143 -40.64 -8.66 26.01
C PHE A 143 -40.20 -9.98 26.67
N ARG A 144 -38.89 -10.27 26.60
CA ARG A 144 -38.22 -11.50 27.09
C ARG A 144 -38.43 -12.77 26.24
N ASP A 145 -38.95 -12.68 25.01
CA ASP A 145 -38.86 -13.82 24.09
C ASP A 145 -37.37 -14.24 23.91
N PRO A 146 -37.06 -15.55 23.76
CA PRO A 146 -35.68 -16.02 23.62
C PRO A 146 -34.95 -15.31 22.48
N PHE A 147 -33.90 -14.58 22.81
CA PHE A 147 -33.21 -13.69 21.88
C PHE A 147 -31.74 -14.06 21.75
N LEU A 148 -31.25 -14.23 20.53
CA LEU A 148 -29.84 -14.41 20.24
C LEU A 148 -29.25 -13.09 19.77
N ALA A 149 -28.23 -12.60 20.45
CA ALA A 149 -27.41 -11.50 20.00
C ALA A 149 -26.07 -12.05 19.49
N LEU A 150 -25.97 -12.33 18.19
CA LEU A 150 -24.72 -12.67 17.50
C LEU A 150 -23.93 -11.39 17.20
N ARG A 151 -23.65 -10.65 18.27
CA ARG A 151 -22.95 -9.37 18.32
C ARG A 151 -22.83 -8.92 19.77
N SER A 152 -22.09 -7.85 20.00
CA SER A 152 -22.07 -7.13 21.28
C SER A 152 -21.43 -7.85 22.47
N TYR A 153 -20.96 -9.09 22.31
CA TYR A 153 -20.11 -9.78 23.27
C TYR A 153 -18.74 -10.11 22.67
N VAL A 154 -17.69 -9.82 23.44
CA VAL A 154 -16.31 -10.14 23.11
C VAL A 154 -15.66 -10.74 24.36
N PRO A 155 -15.14 -11.97 24.28
CA PRO A 155 -14.32 -12.55 25.33
C PRO A 155 -13.19 -11.58 25.70
N SER A 156 -12.94 -11.36 26.99
CA SER A 156 -11.95 -10.37 27.44
C SER A 156 -10.57 -10.99 27.68
N LYS A 157 -10.50 -12.32 27.82
CA LYS A 157 -9.29 -13.13 27.99
C LYS A 157 -9.35 -14.38 27.13
N VAL A 158 -8.19 -14.91 26.76
CA VAL A 158 -8.07 -16.22 26.11
C VAL A 158 -8.60 -17.30 27.06
N GLY A 159 -9.58 -18.08 26.60
CA GLY A 159 -10.27 -19.10 27.41
C GLY A 159 -11.61 -18.67 28.02
N ASP A 160 -11.98 -17.38 27.95
CA ASP A 160 -13.34 -16.95 28.29
C ASP A 160 -14.36 -17.61 27.34
N PRO A 161 -15.58 -17.94 27.82
CA PRO A 161 -16.59 -18.58 27.00
C PRO A 161 -16.98 -17.68 25.81
N LEU A 162 -17.18 -18.27 24.63
CA LEU A 162 -17.55 -17.54 23.40
C LEU A 162 -18.97 -16.98 23.42
N TRP A 163 -19.77 -17.37 24.41
CA TRP A 163 -21.11 -16.86 24.64
C TRP A 163 -21.48 -16.80 26.12
N ILE A 164 -22.39 -15.88 26.45
CA ILE A 164 -22.94 -15.70 27.80
C ILE A 164 -24.47 -15.57 27.73
N HIS A 165 -25.18 -16.19 28.68
CA HIS A 165 -26.64 -16.08 28.77
C HIS A 165 -27.04 -15.10 29.88
N ASP A 166 -27.64 -13.97 29.49
CA ASP A 166 -28.32 -13.08 30.43
C ASP A 166 -29.75 -13.59 30.68
N LYS A 167 -29.93 -14.31 31.79
CA LYS A 167 -31.23 -14.84 32.22
C LYS A 167 -32.27 -13.75 32.54
N ALA A 168 -31.82 -12.55 32.91
CA ALA A 168 -32.73 -11.45 33.20
C ALA A 168 -33.33 -10.88 31.91
N GLN A 169 -32.59 -10.88 30.80
CA GLN A 169 -33.09 -10.47 29.49
C GLN A 169 -33.62 -11.63 28.65
N ASN A 170 -33.32 -12.88 29.03
CA ASN A 170 -33.49 -14.08 28.21
C ASN A 170 -32.76 -13.95 26.87
N THR A 171 -31.53 -13.43 26.93
CA THR A 171 -30.70 -13.15 25.75
C THR A 171 -29.40 -13.94 25.82
N LEU A 172 -29.13 -14.74 24.80
CA LEU A 172 -27.83 -15.37 24.58
C LEU A 172 -26.95 -14.44 23.76
N PHE A 173 -25.88 -13.93 24.34
CA PHE A 173 -24.91 -13.11 23.63
C PHE A 173 -23.76 -13.98 23.13
N MET A 174 -23.50 -13.95 21.83
CA MET A 174 -22.42 -14.70 21.20
C MET A 174 -21.40 -13.75 20.57
N SER A 175 -20.13 -14.16 20.57
CA SER A 175 -19.09 -13.41 19.90
C SER A 175 -19.18 -13.56 18.39
N ALA A 176 -19.51 -12.48 17.70
CA ALA A 176 -19.46 -12.42 16.23
C ALA A 176 -18.02 -12.54 15.70
N TYR A 177 -17.03 -12.09 16.47
CA TYR A 177 -15.61 -12.05 16.07
C TYR A 177 -14.95 -13.42 15.89
N HIS A 178 -15.47 -14.43 16.60
CA HIS A 178 -14.96 -15.80 16.56
C HIS A 178 -15.89 -16.73 15.77
N PHE A 179 -16.95 -16.17 15.16
CA PHE A 179 -17.91 -16.93 14.37
C PHE A 179 -17.42 -17.03 12.92
N SER A 180 -17.16 -18.26 12.47
CA SER A 180 -16.59 -18.58 11.16
C SER A 180 -17.14 -19.90 10.64
N PRO A 181 -16.98 -20.24 9.35
CA PRO A 181 -17.40 -21.54 8.83
C PRO A 181 -16.79 -22.76 9.55
N ARG A 182 -15.64 -22.60 10.22
CA ARG A 182 -14.96 -23.66 10.99
C ARG A 182 -15.52 -23.83 12.40
N THR A 183 -15.88 -22.72 13.05
CA THR A 183 -16.42 -22.68 14.43
C THR A 183 -17.95 -22.74 14.46
N ALA A 184 -18.60 -22.63 13.30
CA ALA A 184 -20.05 -22.57 13.18
C ALA A 184 -20.76 -23.78 13.80
N GLN A 185 -20.15 -24.98 13.79
CA GLN A 185 -20.75 -26.17 14.39
C GLN A 185 -20.95 -26.02 15.91
N GLU A 186 -19.96 -25.50 16.63
CA GLU A 186 -20.02 -25.29 18.09
C GLU A 186 -21.05 -24.22 18.46
N TYR A 187 -21.07 -23.13 17.69
CA TYR A 187 -22.08 -22.08 17.83
C TYR A 187 -23.49 -22.65 17.59
N MET A 188 -23.63 -23.49 16.57
CA MET A 188 -24.91 -24.12 16.26
C MET A 188 -25.41 -25.03 17.38
N GLN A 189 -24.54 -25.77 18.07
CA GLN A 189 -24.95 -26.54 19.24
C GLN A 189 -25.52 -25.65 20.35
N ALA A 190 -24.89 -24.51 20.61
CA ALA A 190 -25.38 -23.55 21.59
C ALA A 190 -26.69 -22.87 21.15
N ILE A 191 -26.84 -22.56 19.86
CA ILE A 191 -28.08 -22.03 19.27
C ILE A 191 -29.22 -23.06 19.38
N GLU A 192 -28.96 -24.32 19.01
CA GLU A 192 -29.91 -25.43 19.07
C GLU A 192 -30.33 -25.72 20.53
N SER A 193 -29.40 -25.62 21.49
CA SER A 193 -29.72 -25.77 22.90
C SER A 193 -30.56 -24.61 23.46
N PHE A 194 -30.36 -23.39 22.97
CA PHE A 194 -31.04 -22.20 23.47
C PHE A 194 -32.41 -21.96 22.80
N GLN A 195 -32.58 -22.42 21.55
CA GLN A 195 -33.81 -22.25 20.75
C GLN A 195 -34.26 -20.78 20.65
N PRO A 196 -33.44 -19.87 20.06
CA PRO A 196 -33.83 -18.48 19.92
C PRO A 196 -35.03 -18.33 19.00
N LYS A 197 -35.96 -17.45 19.37
CA LYS A 197 -37.03 -17.00 18.47
C LYS A 197 -36.60 -15.83 17.60
N PHE A 198 -35.62 -15.06 18.06
CA PHE A 198 -35.16 -13.86 17.36
C PHE A 198 -33.64 -13.79 17.37
N ILE A 199 -33.06 -13.32 16.26
CA ILE A 199 -31.61 -13.15 16.14
C ILE A 199 -31.31 -11.72 15.76
N ARG A 200 -30.42 -11.05 16.49
CA ARG A 200 -29.80 -9.78 16.06
C ARG A 200 -28.32 -9.99 15.80
N SER A 201 -27.85 -9.57 14.63
CA SER A 201 -26.50 -9.85 14.14
C SER A 201 -25.96 -8.69 13.30
N TYR A 202 -24.69 -8.76 12.94
CA TYR A 202 -24.16 -8.06 11.77
C TYR A 202 -24.59 -8.80 10.49
N PRO A 203 -24.85 -8.11 9.36
CA PRO A 203 -25.05 -8.73 8.05
C PRO A 203 -24.02 -9.83 7.72
N SER A 204 -22.73 -9.52 7.87
CA SER A 204 -21.62 -10.45 7.59
C SER A 204 -21.70 -11.74 8.41
N SER A 205 -21.96 -11.63 9.71
CA SER A 205 -22.06 -12.80 10.60
C SER A 205 -23.33 -13.61 10.35
N LEU A 206 -24.42 -12.94 9.96
CA LEU A 206 -25.68 -13.61 9.64
C LEU A 206 -25.58 -14.39 8.32
N LEU A 207 -24.83 -13.86 7.35
CA LEU A 207 -24.53 -14.56 6.10
C LEU A 207 -23.76 -15.87 6.37
N VAL A 208 -22.72 -15.84 7.21
CA VAL A 208 -21.97 -17.05 7.60
C VAL A 208 -22.90 -18.10 8.23
N LEU A 209 -23.86 -17.66 9.04
CA LEU A 209 -24.86 -18.56 9.63
C LEU A 209 -25.78 -19.16 8.56
N ALA A 210 -26.27 -18.34 7.63
CA ALA A 210 -27.13 -18.78 6.53
C ALA A 210 -26.40 -19.79 5.63
N GLU A 211 -25.18 -19.48 5.19
CA GLU A 211 -24.36 -20.36 4.36
C GLU A 211 -24.06 -21.71 5.06
N TYR A 212 -23.81 -21.68 6.37
CA TYR A 212 -23.63 -22.92 7.14
C TYR A 212 -24.88 -23.78 7.14
N LEU A 213 -26.06 -23.19 7.36
CA LEU A 213 -27.34 -23.92 7.35
C LEU A 213 -27.65 -24.46 5.95
N GLU A 214 -27.46 -23.67 4.90
CA GLU A 214 -27.64 -24.09 3.51
C GLU A 214 -26.73 -25.29 3.17
N ARG A 215 -25.45 -25.20 3.50
CA ARG A 215 -24.46 -26.26 3.24
C ARG A 215 -24.73 -27.56 4.02
N THR A 216 -25.24 -27.46 5.25
CA THR A 216 -25.46 -28.62 6.12
C THR A 216 -26.87 -29.20 6.05
N GLY A 217 -27.79 -28.51 5.36
CA GLY A 217 -29.22 -28.86 5.33
C GLY A 217 -29.94 -28.70 6.67
N LYS A 218 -29.31 -28.09 7.68
CA LYS A 218 -29.91 -27.83 8.98
C LYS A 218 -30.88 -26.64 8.90
N THR A 219 -31.87 -26.61 9.80
CA THR A 219 -32.85 -25.51 9.88
C THR A 219 -33.01 -25.02 11.31
N LEU A 220 -33.46 -23.77 11.47
CA LEU A 220 -33.78 -23.15 12.76
C LEU A 220 -35.26 -22.75 12.82
N PRO A 221 -36.21 -23.71 12.94
CA PRO A 221 -37.65 -23.45 12.78
C PRO A 221 -38.25 -22.57 13.90
N SER A 222 -37.56 -22.46 15.04
CA SER A 222 -37.94 -21.60 16.16
C SER A 222 -37.76 -20.12 15.86
N VAL A 223 -36.87 -19.75 14.92
CA VAL A 223 -36.58 -18.37 14.55
C VAL A 223 -37.74 -17.77 13.77
N LYS A 224 -38.25 -16.63 14.23
CA LYS A 224 -39.39 -15.88 13.66
C LYS A 224 -39.00 -14.48 13.18
N GLY A 225 -37.84 -13.96 13.58
CA GLY A 225 -37.35 -12.67 13.09
C GLY A 225 -35.83 -12.54 13.19
N LEU A 226 -35.23 -11.92 12.18
CA LEU A 226 -33.82 -11.60 12.10
C LEU A 226 -33.65 -10.08 12.03
N PHE A 227 -32.64 -9.56 12.71
CA PHE A 227 -32.37 -8.12 12.78
C PHE A 227 -30.90 -7.82 12.47
N THR A 228 -30.63 -7.13 11.38
CA THR A 228 -29.28 -6.64 11.04
C THR A 228 -29.09 -5.21 11.53
N ALA A 229 -27.88 -4.87 11.94
CA ALA A 229 -27.50 -3.50 12.27
C ALA A 229 -25.98 -3.35 12.24
N SER A 230 -25.52 -2.11 12.12
CA SER A 230 -24.10 -1.71 12.26
C SER A 230 -23.17 -2.12 11.12
N GLU A 231 -23.69 -2.69 10.03
CA GLU A 231 -23.07 -2.76 8.70
C GLU A 231 -24.17 -2.45 7.67
N THR A 232 -23.79 -2.06 6.47
CA THR A 232 -24.74 -1.95 5.35
C THR A 232 -25.07 -3.36 4.86
N LEU A 233 -26.35 -3.73 4.91
CA LEU A 233 -26.84 -4.98 4.32
C LEU A 233 -26.86 -4.86 2.80
N ALA A 234 -25.99 -5.58 2.11
CA ALA A 234 -25.96 -5.57 0.65
C ALA A 234 -27.08 -6.45 0.05
N PRO A 235 -27.58 -6.15 -1.17
CA PRO A 235 -28.65 -6.92 -1.80
C PRO A 235 -28.37 -8.43 -1.89
N HIS A 236 -27.15 -8.81 -2.30
CA HIS A 236 -26.75 -10.22 -2.41
C HIS A 236 -26.70 -10.94 -1.05
N GLU A 237 -26.32 -10.23 0.03
CA GLU A 237 -26.29 -10.79 1.39
C GLU A 237 -27.72 -11.06 1.87
N ARG A 238 -28.63 -10.10 1.63
CA ARG A 238 -30.07 -10.27 1.93
C ARG A 238 -30.63 -11.47 1.18
N GLU A 239 -30.41 -11.56 -0.13
CA GLU A 239 -30.91 -12.68 -0.95
C GLU A 239 -30.44 -14.05 -0.43
N ALA A 240 -29.17 -14.16 -0.05
CA ALA A 240 -28.62 -15.39 0.51
C ALA A 240 -29.24 -15.75 1.86
N ILE A 241 -29.40 -14.77 2.76
CA ILE A 241 -29.99 -14.99 4.09
C ILE A 241 -31.49 -15.35 3.96
N GLU A 242 -32.25 -14.63 3.14
CA GLU A 242 -33.68 -14.86 2.95
C GLU A 242 -33.97 -16.18 2.24
N ARG A 243 -33.05 -16.71 1.42
CA ARG A 243 -33.19 -18.06 0.85
C ARG A 243 -33.24 -19.15 1.93
N VAL A 244 -32.51 -18.95 3.04
CA VAL A 244 -32.39 -19.93 4.13
C VAL A 244 -33.48 -19.73 5.18
N PHE A 245 -33.74 -18.48 5.57
CA PHE A 245 -34.65 -18.17 6.67
C PHE A 245 -36.04 -17.70 6.23
N GLY A 246 -36.24 -17.43 4.94
CA GLY A 246 -37.41 -16.73 4.42
C GLY A 246 -37.35 -15.20 4.65
N ARG A 247 -38.42 -14.51 4.26
CA ARG A 247 -38.56 -13.05 4.41
C ARG A 247 -38.95 -12.66 5.84
N ILE A 248 -38.04 -12.91 6.77
CA ILE A 248 -38.14 -12.53 8.19
C ILE A 248 -36.97 -11.64 8.64
N LEU A 249 -36.22 -11.07 7.69
CA LEU A 249 -35.05 -10.24 7.91
C LEU A 249 -35.41 -8.75 7.86
N PHE A 250 -35.20 -8.08 8.99
CA PHE A 250 -35.44 -6.65 9.18
C PHE A 250 -34.10 -5.93 9.34
N ASP A 251 -33.89 -4.89 8.55
CA ASP A 251 -32.68 -4.09 8.61
C ASP A 251 -32.84 -2.83 9.48
N TRP A 252 -31.77 -2.46 10.18
CA TRP A 252 -31.72 -1.30 11.08
C TRP A 252 -30.55 -0.41 10.74
N TYR A 253 -30.88 0.82 10.36
CA TYR A 253 -29.94 1.93 10.25
C TYR A 253 -29.99 2.78 11.51
N GLY A 254 -28.90 2.73 12.29
CA GLY A 254 -28.75 3.53 13.49
C GLY A 254 -27.36 4.13 13.56
N MET A 255 -27.30 5.34 14.10
CA MET A 255 -26.08 6.13 14.21
C MET A 255 -25.59 6.14 15.66
N THR A 256 -24.27 6.29 15.86
CA THR A 256 -23.76 6.57 17.22
C THR A 256 -24.09 7.99 17.62
N GLU A 257 -24.05 8.91 16.65
CA GLU A 257 -24.53 10.27 16.75
C GLU A 257 -26.06 10.29 16.92
N PRO A 258 -26.61 11.07 17.87
CA PRO A 258 -28.00 10.96 18.29
C PRO A 258 -28.99 11.67 17.36
N THR A 259 -28.84 11.48 16.04
CA THR A 259 -29.48 12.32 15.03
C THR A 259 -30.58 11.62 14.25
N LEU A 260 -30.41 10.35 13.90
CA LEU A 260 -31.40 9.64 13.09
C LEU A 260 -31.34 8.13 13.32
N VAL A 261 -32.52 7.51 13.28
CA VAL A 261 -32.71 6.07 13.19
C VAL A 261 -33.73 5.80 12.08
N ALA A 262 -33.48 4.76 11.30
CA ALA A 262 -34.44 4.22 10.35
C ALA A 262 -34.41 2.69 10.41
N TYR A 263 -35.56 2.06 10.27
CA TYR A 263 -35.65 0.59 10.29
C TYR A 263 -36.68 0.06 9.30
N GLU A 264 -36.48 -1.16 8.85
CA GLU A 264 -37.37 -1.83 7.91
C GLU A 264 -38.71 -2.19 8.57
N GLY A 265 -39.81 -1.95 7.83
CA GLY A 265 -41.16 -2.32 8.27
C GLY A 265 -41.54 -3.75 7.87
N ALA A 266 -42.71 -4.20 8.31
CA ALA A 266 -43.26 -5.51 7.93
C ALA A 266 -43.55 -5.68 6.42
N ASP A 267 -43.57 -4.58 5.66
CA ASP A 267 -43.68 -4.55 4.20
C ASP A 267 -42.37 -4.88 3.47
N HIS A 268 -41.22 -4.84 4.17
CA HIS A 268 -39.89 -5.02 3.59
C HIS A 268 -39.62 -4.08 2.40
N ASP A 269 -40.12 -2.85 2.50
CA ASP A 269 -40.05 -1.81 1.47
C ASP A 269 -39.32 -0.57 2.00
N GLY A 270 -38.00 -0.59 1.85
CA GLY A 270 -37.10 0.46 2.34
C GLY A 270 -37.01 0.54 3.88
N LEU A 271 -36.40 1.62 4.38
CA LEU A 271 -36.25 1.89 5.81
C LEU A 271 -37.16 3.04 6.22
N ASN A 272 -38.06 2.78 7.17
CA ASN A 272 -38.91 3.79 7.78
C ASN A 272 -38.09 4.67 8.73
N ILE A 273 -38.03 5.96 8.43
CA ILE A 273 -37.41 6.97 9.28
C ILE A 273 -38.27 7.17 10.52
N VAL A 274 -37.64 7.05 11.70
CA VAL A 274 -38.32 7.27 12.97
C VAL A 274 -38.44 8.77 13.23
N TRP A 275 -39.52 9.36 12.73
CA TRP A 275 -39.76 10.81 12.78
C TRP A 275 -39.88 11.38 14.19
N GLN A 276 -40.13 10.54 15.20
CA GLN A 276 -40.12 10.93 16.62
C GLN A 276 -38.71 11.16 17.16
N TYR A 277 -37.71 10.61 16.49
CA TYR A 277 -36.31 10.59 16.91
C TYR A 277 -35.53 11.78 16.34
N GLY A 278 -35.68 12.00 15.04
CA GLY A 278 -34.90 12.96 14.29
C GLY A 278 -35.53 13.31 12.95
N HIS A 279 -35.01 14.37 12.36
CA HIS A 279 -35.39 14.84 11.04
C HIS A 279 -34.23 14.65 10.05
N ALA A 280 -34.54 14.16 8.85
CA ALA A 280 -33.59 13.93 7.78
C ALA A 280 -33.78 14.96 6.66
N GLU A 281 -32.67 15.52 6.19
CA GLU A 281 -32.56 16.33 4.99
C GLU A 281 -31.71 15.55 3.96
N PHE A 282 -32.13 15.55 2.70
CA PHE A 282 -31.37 14.98 1.59
C PHE A 282 -30.71 16.10 0.83
N LEU A 283 -29.40 16.27 1.03
CA LEU A 283 -28.63 17.31 0.36
C LEU A 283 -28.05 16.74 -0.94
N PRO A 284 -28.45 17.24 -2.13
CA PRO A 284 -27.85 16.83 -3.39
C PRO A 284 -26.36 17.15 -3.44
N ASP A 285 -25.61 16.33 -4.16
CA ASP A 285 -24.17 16.52 -4.38
C ASP A 285 -23.84 16.03 -5.79
N ASP A 286 -23.35 16.91 -6.65
CA ASP A 286 -23.09 16.64 -8.07
C ASP A 286 -22.05 15.54 -8.29
N SER A 287 -21.28 15.18 -7.25
CA SER A 287 -20.32 14.07 -7.29
C SER A 287 -20.97 12.69 -7.07
N LEU A 288 -22.24 12.63 -6.69
CA LEU A 288 -22.96 11.38 -6.40
C LEU A 288 -23.75 10.87 -7.62
N ALA A 289 -24.11 9.58 -7.57
CA ALA A 289 -24.95 8.99 -8.61
C ALA A 289 -26.35 9.65 -8.62
N PRO A 290 -27.02 9.75 -9.78
CA PRO A 290 -28.37 10.28 -9.86
C PRO A 290 -29.32 9.58 -8.89
N GLY A 291 -29.96 10.35 -7.99
CA GLY A 291 -30.87 9.84 -6.96
C GLY A 291 -30.23 9.59 -5.58
N ASP A 292 -28.90 9.63 -5.48
CA ASP A 292 -28.20 9.59 -4.19
C ASP A 292 -28.03 11.01 -3.61
N SER A 293 -28.02 11.12 -2.29
CA SER A 293 -27.85 12.38 -1.58
C SER A 293 -27.09 12.18 -0.29
N ARG A 294 -26.44 13.25 0.17
CA ARG A 294 -25.83 13.27 1.49
C ARG A 294 -26.92 13.39 2.55
N LEU A 295 -26.84 12.56 3.58
CA LEU A 295 -27.77 12.60 4.69
C LEU A 295 -27.34 13.66 5.71
N ILE A 296 -28.13 14.71 5.84
CA ILE A 296 -28.02 15.69 6.92
C ILE A 296 -29.14 15.40 7.93
N ALA A 297 -28.84 15.46 9.23
CA ALA A 297 -29.80 15.05 10.24
C ALA A 297 -29.87 16.03 11.43
N THR A 298 -31.09 16.25 11.92
CA THR A 298 -31.37 17.08 13.10
C THR A 298 -32.00 16.22 14.19
N SER A 299 -31.36 16.15 15.35
CA SER A 299 -31.86 15.43 16.54
C SER A 299 -33.05 16.18 17.17
N LEU A 300 -34.10 15.47 17.58
CA LEU A 300 -35.24 16.10 18.28
C LEU A 300 -35.22 15.87 19.79
N GLN A 301 -34.48 14.86 20.27
CA GLN A 301 -34.71 14.24 21.59
C GLN A 301 -33.46 14.16 22.49
N ASN A 302 -32.29 14.65 22.07
CA ASN A 302 -31.09 14.73 22.92
C ASN A 302 -30.85 16.14 23.48
N PRO A 303 -31.42 16.50 24.65
CA PRO A 303 -31.36 17.87 25.16
C PRO A 303 -29.98 18.32 25.64
N VAL A 304 -29.10 17.41 26.03
CA VAL A 304 -27.78 17.75 26.60
C VAL A 304 -26.78 18.21 25.55
N MET A 305 -26.92 17.75 24.31
CA MET A 305 -26.01 18.08 23.22
C MET A 305 -26.78 17.99 21.90
N PRO A 306 -27.59 19.01 21.55
CA PRO A 306 -28.44 18.98 20.37
C PRO A 306 -27.60 19.04 19.11
N PHE A 307 -27.86 18.14 18.16
CA PHE A 307 -27.22 18.13 16.85
C PHE A 307 -28.24 18.66 15.83
N ILE A 308 -28.04 19.87 15.35
CA ILE A 308 -28.87 20.54 14.35
C ILE A 308 -28.08 20.61 13.04
N ARG A 309 -28.70 20.16 11.94
CA ARG A 309 -28.09 20.01 10.60
C ARG A 309 -26.73 19.32 10.62
N TYR A 310 -26.66 18.19 11.32
CA TYR A 310 -25.44 17.41 11.41
C TYR A 310 -25.19 16.63 10.12
N ASP A 311 -24.00 16.82 9.55
CA ASP A 311 -23.52 16.05 8.42
C ASP A 311 -23.05 14.66 8.88
N THR A 312 -23.85 13.66 8.55
CA THR A 312 -23.59 12.26 8.93
C THR A 312 -22.36 11.68 8.21
N GLY A 313 -22.07 12.22 7.03
CA GLY A 313 -21.10 11.68 6.08
C GLY A 313 -21.55 10.37 5.43
N ASP A 314 -22.81 9.97 5.57
CA ASP A 314 -23.39 8.79 4.94
C ASP A 314 -24.19 9.17 3.69
N ILE A 315 -24.16 8.29 2.69
CA ILE A 315 -24.86 8.46 1.41
C ILE A 315 -26.11 7.59 1.43
N VAL A 316 -27.23 8.20 1.06
CA VAL A 316 -28.54 7.56 1.06
C VAL A 316 -29.24 7.78 -0.27
N THR A 317 -30.06 6.80 -0.66
CA THR A 317 -30.95 6.89 -1.81
C THR A 317 -32.36 7.18 -1.29
N ARG A 318 -33.02 8.21 -1.83
CA ARG A 318 -34.40 8.56 -1.47
C ARG A 318 -35.36 7.47 -1.95
N HIS A 319 -36.41 7.17 -1.17
CA HIS A 319 -37.40 6.19 -1.57
C HIS A 319 -38.28 6.69 -2.72
N VAL A 320 -38.73 5.81 -3.62
CA VAL A 320 -39.54 6.19 -4.79
C VAL A 320 -40.90 6.78 -4.42
N SER A 321 -41.40 6.49 -3.21
CA SER A 321 -42.63 7.09 -2.67
C SER A 321 -42.45 8.52 -2.15
N GLU A 322 -41.22 9.03 -2.11
CA GLU A 322 -40.87 10.33 -1.56
C GLU A 322 -40.49 11.27 -2.71
N THR A 323 -41.19 12.40 -2.84
CA THR A 323 -40.86 13.39 -3.86
C THR A 323 -39.83 14.41 -3.32
N PRO A 324 -39.09 15.11 -4.18
CA PRO A 324 -38.18 16.18 -3.76
C PRO A 324 -38.83 17.23 -2.84
N GLU A 325 -40.11 17.52 -3.06
CA GLU A 325 -40.92 18.49 -2.33
C GLU A 325 -41.37 17.98 -0.95
N THR A 326 -41.14 16.70 -0.63
CA THR A 326 -41.54 16.13 0.66
C THR A 326 -40.65 16.68 1.78
N LEU A 327 -41.22 17.60 2.55
CA LEU A 327 -40.54 18.29 3.66
C LEU A 327 -40.24 17.40 4.86
N PHE A 328 -41.01 16.33 5.09
CA PHE A 328 -40.82 15.40 6.20
C PHE A 328 -40.75 13.95 5.70
N PRO A 329 -39.58 13.52 5.21
CA PRO A 329 -39.48 12.22 4.57
C PRO A 329 -39.83 11.09 5.54
N ARG A 330 -40.47 10.05 5.01
CA ARG A 330 -40.87 8.87 5.80
C ARG A 330 -39.97 7.68 5.54
N LYS A 331 -39.45 7.53 4.32
CA LYS A 331 -38.67 6.35 3.93
C LYS A 331 -37.33 6.66 3.26
N LEU A 332 -36.36 5.78 3.48
CA LEU A 332 -35.12 5.65 2.71
C LEU A 332 -35.22 4.41 1.83
N ALA A 333 -34.74 4.44 0.58
CA ALA A 333 -34.62 3.24 -0.24
C ALA A 333 -33.43 2.39 0.18
N ARG A 334 -32.26 3.02 0.30
CA ARG A 334 -31.01 2.34 0.62
C ARG A 334 -30.07 3.29 1.35
N VAL A 335 -29.28 2.72 2.26
CA VAL A 335 -28.11 3.37 2.85
C VAL A 335 -26.87 2.68 2.28
N GLN A 336 -26.04 3.38 1.51
CA GLN A 336 -24.85 2.77 0.90
C GLN A 336 -23.73 2.50 1.92
N GLY A 337 -23.75 3.17 3.08
CA GLY A 337 -22.62 3.15 4.01
C GLY A 337 -21.35 3.73 3.38
N ARG A 338 -20.18 3.38 3.93
CA ARG A 338 -18.87 3.88 3.45
C ARG A 338 -18.19 2.80 2.60
N LYS A 339 -17.76 3.16 1.39
CA LYS A 339 -17.51 2.21 0.29
C LYS A 339 -16.23 1.36 0.40
N ASP A 340 -15.23 1.69 1.23
CA ASP A 340 -13.86 1.16 1.03
C ASP A 340 -13.06 0.66 2.27
N ASP A 341 -13.73 0.32 3.37
CA ASP A 341 -13.07 0.06 4.67
C ASP A 341 -12.91 -1.44 5.00
N VAL A 342 -12.37 -2.29 4.10
CA VAL A 342 -12.29 -3.76 4.32
C VAL A 342 -10.95 -4.36 3.89
N ILE A 343 -10.33 -5.18 4.75
CA ILE A 343 -9.18 -6.04 4.42
C ILE A 343 -9.69 -7.41 3.93
N LEU A 344 -9.10 -7.96 2.86
CA LEU A 344 -9.44 -9.29 2.35
C LEU A 344 -8.34 -10.30 2.70
N THR A 345 -8.62 -11.33 3.48
CA THR A 345 -7.61 -12.33 3.81
C THR A 345 -7.54 -13.45 2.76
N PRO A 346 -6.41 -14.17 2.61
CA PRO A 346 -6.24 -15.26 1.64
C PRO A 346 -7.25 -16.41 1.79
N ASP A 347 -7.77 -16.61 2.99
CA ASP A 347 -8.83 -17.58 3.30
C ASP A 347 -10.25 -17.07 3.04
N GLY A 348 -10.39 -15.91 2.39
CA GLY A 348 -11.66 -15.34 1.93
C GLY A 348 -12.41 -14.49 2.95
N ARG A 349 -11.88 -14.31 4.16
CA ARG A 349 -12.54 -13.44 5.16
C ARG A 349 -12.45 -11.98 4.74
N ARG A 350 -13.51 -11.24 5.02
CA ARG A 350 -13.61 -9.79 4.85
C ARG A 350 -13.55 -9.17 6.23
N LEU A 351 -12.53 -8.37 6.52
CA LEU A 351 -12.33 -7.75 7.82
C LEU A 351 -12.56 -6.23 7.70
N PRO A 352 -13.75 -5.73 8.09
CA PRO A 352 -14.03 -4.31 8.12
C PRO A 352 -13.08 -3.52 9.04
N SER A 353 -12.84 -2.25 8.74
CA SER A 353 -11.96 -1.35 9.49
C SER A 353 -12.37 -1.25 10.97
N VAL A 354 -13.68 -1.36 11.25
CA VAL A 354 -14.26 -1.38 12.60
C VAL A 354 -13.67 -2.47 13.49
N ASN A 355 -13.12 -3.56 12.91
CA ASN A 355 -12.52 -4.67 13.65
C ASN A 355 -11.22 -4.29 14.37
N PHE A 356 -10.54 -3.23 13.94
CA PHE A 356 -9.19 -2.90 14.40
C PHE A 356 -9.17 -1.80 15.46
N TYR A 357 -10.19 -0.95 15.56
CA TYR A 357 -10.22 0.16 16.52
C TYR A 357 -10.11 -0.30 17.99
N SER A 358 -10.68 -1.46 18.32
CA SER A 358 -10.61 -1.99 19.69
C SER A 358 -9.17 -2.35 20.09
N VAL A 359 -8.32 -2.76 19.14
CA VAL A 359 -6.91 -3.05 19.37
C VAL A 359 -6.19 -1.81 19.85
N PHE A 360 -6.24 -0.76 19.03
CA PHE A 360 -5.48 0.46 19.26
C PHE A 360 -6.04 1.28 20.42
N ARG A 361 -7.36 1.24 20.67
CA ARG A 361 -7.96 1.89 21.85
C ARG A 361 -7.47 1.31 23.17
N SER A 362 -7.08 0.03 23.17
CA SER A 362 -6.55 -0.63 24.36
C SER A 362 -5.07 -0.34 24.61
N ALA A 363 -4.38 0.28 23.66
CA ALA A 363 -2.97 0.63 23.73
C ALA A 363 -2.79 2.10 24.18
N PRO A 364 -2.20 2.36 25.37
CA PRO A 364 -1.93 3.71 25.84
C PRO A 364 -1.00 4.45 24.88
N GLY A 365 -1.26 5.75 24.63
CA GLY A 365 -0.40 6.60 23.81
C GLY A 365 -0.66 6.56 22.31
N VAL A 366 -1.39 5.57 21.79
CA VAL A 366 -1.74 5.51 20.37
C VAL A 366 -2.77 6.60 20.02
N VAL A 367 -2.39 7.50 19.13
CA VAL A 367 -3.22 8.61 18.62
C VAL A 367 -4.02 8.16 17.40
N ARG A 368 -3.39 7.37 16.53
CA ARG A 368 -3.92 7.02 15.21
C ARG A 368 -3.34 5.71 14.70
N PHE A 369 -4.06 5.04 13.80
CA PHE A 369 -3.56 3.90 13.05
C PHE A 369 -4.09 3.87 11.61
N GLN A 370 -3.36 3.21 10.71
CA GLN A 370 -3.73 2.95 9.32
C GLN A 370 -3.20 1.57 8.92
N ILE A 371 -3.99 0.83 8.16
CA ILE A 371 -3.67 -0.51 7.69
C ILE A 371 -3.60 -0.45 6.17
N VAL A 372 -2.45 -0.78 5.61
CA VAL A 372 -2.21 -0.84 4.16
C VAL A 372 -2.02 -2.29 3.78
N GLN A 373 -2.92 -2.84 2.98
CA GLN A 373 -2.79 -4.17 2.42
C GLN A 373 -2.20 -4.09 1.02
N PHE A 374 -1.15 -4.88 0.77
CA PHE A 374 -0.53 -5.07 -0.54
C PHE A 374 -0.83 -6.48 -1.04
N GLY A 375 -1.39 -6.57 -2.24
CA GLY A 375 -1.83 -7.85 -2.79
C GLY A 375 -2.81 -8.57 -1.86
N ALA A 376 -2.62 -9.87 -1.67
CA ALA A 376 -3.48 -10.71 -0.84
C ALA A 376 -2.97 -10.90 0.59
N SER A 377 -1.65 -10.90 0.81
CA SER A 377 -1.03 -11.44 2.04
C SER A 377 -0.23 -10.44 2.86
N ASP A 378 0.21 -9.33 2.27
CA ASP A 378 1.10 -8.39 2.94
C ASP A 378 0.32 -7.23 3.56
N ILE A 379 0.57 -6.95 4.83
CA ILE A 379 -0.02 -5.84 5.56
C ILE A 379 1.07 -4.99 6.19
N VAL A 380 0.90 -3.68 6.09
CA VAL A 380 1.61 -2.69 6.88
C VAL A 380 0.62 -2.02 7.83
N VAL A 381 0.95 -1.99 9.11
CA VAL A 381 0.19 -1.31 10.16
C VAL A 381 0.99 -0.08 10.60
N ASN A 382 0.58 1.10 10.12
CA ASN A 382 1.10 2.38 10.54
C ASN A 382 0.44 2.80 11.86
N ILE A 383 1.24 3.18 12.86
CA ILE A 383 0.78 3.58 14.20
C ILE A 383 1.40 4.93 14.54
N GLU A 384 0.57 5.90 14.91
CA GLU A 384 1.00 7.17 15.48
C GLU A 384 0.85 7.10 17.00
N SER A 385 1.92 7.33 17.73
CA SER A 385 1.95 7.28 19.20
C SER A 385 2.60 8.53 19.79
N THR A 386 2.00 9.07 20.85
CA THR A 386 2.62 10.14 21.65
C THR A 386 3.81 9.66 22.49
N ASP A 387 3.99 8.34 22.61
CA ASP A 387 5.15 7.73 23.26
C ASP A 387 6.25 7.44 22.23
N PRO A 388 7.41 8.14 22.28
CA PRO A 388 8.54 7.91 21.38
C PRO A 388 9.13 6.49 21.50
N GLY A 389 8.89 5.79 22.62
CA GLY A 389 9.40 4.45 22.91
C GLY A 389 8.35 3.35 22.79
N PHE A 390 7.22 3.59 22.10
CA PHE A 390 6.08 2.67 22.07
C PHE A 390 6.46 1.23 21.69
N GLU A 391 7.44 1.03 20.80
CA GLU A 391 7.92 -0.31 20.39
C GLU A 391 8.45 -1.17 21.56
N ARG A 392 8.95 -0.52 22.62
CA ARG A 392 9.45 -1.19 23.84
C ARG A 392 8.36 -1.34 24.90
N HIS A 393 7.22 -0.67 24.73
CA HIS A 393 6.12 -0.69 25.68
C HIS A 393 5.38 -2.04 25.60
N PRO A 394 4.95 -2.65 26.73
CA PRO A 394 4.22 -3.93 26.72
C PRO A 394 2.95 -3.92 25.85
N ALA A 395 2.32 -2.76 25.69
CA ALA A 395 1.15 -2.59 24.84
C ALA A 395 1.43 -2.85 23.35
N TYR A 396 2.66 -2.62 22.88
CA TYR A 396 3.02 -2.88 21.48
C TYR A 396 2.96 -4.37 21.15
N ARG A 397 3.55 -5.22 22.00
CA ARG A 397 3.43 -6.68 21.85
C ARG A 397 1.98 -7.16 21.85
N LYS A 398 1.16 -6.59 22.74
CA LYS A 398 -0.27 -6.89 22.79
C LYS A 398 -0.99 -6.50 21.49
N VAL A 399 -0.66 -5.34 20.91
CA VAL A 399 -1.19 -4.93 19.60
C VAL A 399 -0.79 -5.95 18.53
N GLN A 400 0.47 -6.40 18.51
CA GLN A 400 0.94 -7.38 17.53
C GLN A 400 0.21 -8.72 17.65
N GLU A 401 0.03 -9.24 18.87
CA GLU A 401 -0.71 -10.48 19.15
C GLU A 401 -2.17 -10.39 18.71
N GLU A 402 -2.85 -9.30 19.08
CA GLU A 402 -4.25 -9.02 18.74
C GLU A 402 -4.45 -8.86 17.22
N MET A 403 -3.53 -8.18 16.54
CA MET A 403 -3.57 -8.02 15.08
C MET A 403 -3.30 -9.34 14.38
N ARG A 404 -2.30 -10.11 14.81
CA ARG A 404 -2.00 -11.45 14.28
C ARG A 404 -3.19 -12.40 14.44
N SER A 405 -3.85 -12.38 15.60
CA SER A 405 -5.06 -13.17 15.84
C SER A 405 -6.22 -12.81 14.89
N ARG A 406 -6.32 -11.55 14.46
CA ARG A 406 -7.36 -11.09 13.51
C ARG A 406 -7.02 -11.47 12.07
N PHE A 407 -5.78 -11.21 11.64
CA PHE A 407 -5.36 -11.45 10.27
C PHE A 407 -5.17 -12.94 9.96
N GLY A 408 -4.70 -13.73 10.94
CA GLY A 408 -4.33 -15.13 10.76
C GLY A 408 -2.88 -15.30 10.31
N ASP A 409 -2.35 -16.51 10.45
CA ASP A 409 -0.92 -16.80 10.23
C ASP A 409 -0.48 -16.74 8.75
N ALA A 410 -1.42 -16.72 7.81
CA ALA A 410 -1.13 -16.60 6.38
C ALA A 410 -0.78 -15.16 5.95
N MET A 411 -0.95 -14.19 6.85
CA MET A 411 -0.68 -12.78 6.57
C MET A 411 0.69 -12.38 7.11
N SER A 412 1.50 -11.73 6.27
CA SER A 412 2.72 -11.05 6.69
C SER A 412 2.34 -9.65 7.19
N VAL A 413 2.81 -9.29 8.38
CA VAL A 413 2.43 -8.02 9.02
C VAL A 413 3.68 -7.26 9.45
N GLU A 414 3.90 -6.10 8.85
CA GLU A 414 4.88 -5.12 9.29
C GLU A 414 4.20 -4.03 10.12
N TYR A 415 4.89 -3.54 11.15
CA TYR A 415 4.43 -2.44 11.98
C TYR A 415 5.38 -1.26 11.84
N ARG A 416 4.84 -0.06 11.65
CA ARG A 416 5.60 1.17 11.49
C ARG A 416 5.14 2.21 12.49
N ILE A 417 6.04 2.73 13.30
CA ILE A 417 5.73 3.72 14.33
C ILE A 417 6.10 5.13 13.84
N ASN A 418 5.18 6.09 14.04
CA ASN A 418 5.36 7.52 13.78
C ASN A 418 5.85 7.84 12.35
N GLN A 419 5.47 7.00 11.40
CA GLN A 419 5.68 7.24 9.98
C GLN A 419 4.53 8.05 9.38
N ARG A 420 4.80 8.70 8.24
CA ARG A 420 3.80 9.52 7.55
C ARG A 420 2.67 8.63 7.02
N PHE A 421 1.44 8.97 7.39
CA PHE A 421 0.25 8.28 6.93
C PHE A 421 -0.09 8.70 5.50
N GLU A 422 -0.63 7.76 4.73
CA GLU A 422 -1.02 8.00 3.35
C GLU A 422 -2.40 8.67 3.27
N THR A 423 -2.48 9.76 2.50
CA THR A 423 -3.73 10.48 2.23
C THR A 423 -4.25 10.14 0.84
N ASN A 424 -5.57 10.09 0.69
CA ASN A 424 -6.21 10.02 -0.61
C ASN A 424 -6.11 11.38 -1.34
N ARG A 425 -6.59 11.43 -2.60
CA ARG A 425 -6.59 12.65 -3.42
C ARG A 425 -7.36 13.82 -2.80
N ASP A 426 -8.31 13.53 -1.91
CA ASP A 426 -9.12 14.53 -1.19
C ASP A 426 -8.49 15.01 0.13
N GLY A 427 -7.24 14.62 0.41
CA GLY A 427 -6.52 14.97 1.63
C GLY A 427 -6.96 14.20 2.89
N LYS A 428 -7.91 13.26 2.76
CA LYS A 428 -8.36 12.40 3.87
C LYS A 428 -7.39 11.23 4.03
N THR A 429 -7.17 10.81 5.27
CA THR A 429 -6.39 9.60 5.57
C THR A 429 -7.37 8.45 5.81
N PRO A 430 -7.56 7.54 4.84
CA PRO A 430 -8.36 6.34 5.06
C PRO A 430 -7.67 5.41 6.07
N VAL A 431 -8.48 4.70 6.84
CA VAL A 431 -7.99 3.76 7.86
C VAL A 431 -7.52 2.45 7.22
N VAL A 432 -8.18 2.02 6.15
CA VAL A 432 -7.75 0.89 5.34
C VAL A 432 -7.39 1.36 3.94
N LEU A 433 -6.22 0.96 3.46
CA LEU A 433 -5.78 1.14 2.08
C LEU A 433 -5.50 -0.23 1.47
N ARG A 434 -5.85 -0.39 0.20
CA ARG A 434 -5.52 -1.58 -0.57
C ARG A 434 -4.71 -1.18 -1.80
N ARG A 435 -3.61 -1.90 -2.00
CA ARG A 435 -2.68 -1.79 -3.10
C ARG A 435 -2.71 -3.09 -3.88
N ARG A 436 -2.67 -3.00 -5.21
CA ARG A 436 -2.85 -4.17 -6.07
C ARG A 436 -1.55 -4.92 -6.25
N ALA A 437 -0.45 -4.20 -6.40
CA ALA A 437 0.85 -4.80 -6.54
C ALA A 437 1.45 -5.17 -5.18
N ASN A 438 2.51 -5.99 -5.24
CA ASN A 438 3.25 -6.38 -4.06
C ASN A 438 3.91 -5.16 -3.41
N LYS A 439 4.08 -5.22 -2.09
CA LYS A 439 4.65 -4.14 -1.29
C LYS A 439 6.00 -3.64 -1.83
N ALA A 440 6.87 -4.57 -2.17
CA ALA A 440 8.19 -4.32 -2.75
C ALA A 440 8.17 -3.44 -4.01
N VAL A 441 7.05 -3.41 -4.76
CA VAL A 441 6.89 -2.60 -5.96
C VAL A 441 6.22 -1.26 -5.64
N GLU A 442 5.14 -1.29 -4.85
CA GLU A 442 4.33 -0.10 -4.53
C GLU A 442 5.07 0.92 -3.64
N GLU A 443 5.96 0.46 -2.77
CA GLU A 443 6.71 1.34 -1.86
C GLU A 443 8.06 1.81 -2.43
N ARG A 444 8.41 1.32 -3.62
CA ARG A 444 9.72 1.58 -4.20
C ARG A 444 9.80 2.99 -4.77
N LYS A 445 10.95 3.64 -4.56
CA LYS A 445 11.31 4.85 -5.34
C LYS A 445 11.71 4.45 -6.76
N GLU A 446 11.22 5.22 -7.73
CA GLU A 446 11.62 5.05 -9.13
C GLU A 446 13.14 5.10 -9.29
N TYR A 447 13.66 4.30 -10.21
CA TYR A 447 15.07 4.37 -10.58
C TYR A 447 15.34 5.72 -11.24
N VAL A 448 16.21 6.53 -10.61
CA VAL A 448 16.55 7.85 -11.13
C VAL A 448 17.47 7.68 -12.34
N LEU A 449 16.91 7.95 -13.53
CA LEU A 449 17.65 7.91 -14.77
C LEU A 449 18.71 9.01 -14.83
N SER A 450 19.84 8.68 -15.43
CA SER A 450 20.83 9.63 -15.90
C SER A 450 20.28 10.57 -16.97
N SER A 451 20.88 11.75 -17.12
CA SER A 451 20.53 12.71 -18.18
C SER A 451 20.47 12.04 -19.55
N GLN A 452 19.43 12.37 -20.32
CA GLN A 452 19.22 11.91 -21.70
C GLN A 452 19.39 13.02 -22.75
N VAL A 453 20.09 14.10 -22.38
CA VAL A 453 20.28 15.26 -23.25
C VAL A 453 21.06 14.94 -24.54
N ALA A 454 21.92 13.92 -24.53
CA ALA A 454 22.70 13.49 -25.71
C ALA A 454 21.81 13.20 -26.93
N TRP A 455 20.69 12.48 -26.73
CA TRP A 455 19.80 12.09 -27.83
C TRP A 455 19.05 13.28 -28.43
N SER A 456 18.62 14.25 -27.60
CA SER A 456 17.99 15.46 -28.12
C SER A 456 18.96 16.34 -28.90
N ARG A 457 20.19 16.53 -28.40
CA ARG A 457 21.21 17.36 -29.06
C ARG A 457 21.74 16.72 -30.33
N SER A 458 21.97 15.40 -30.32
CA SER A 458 22.33 14.65 -31.53
C SER A 458 21.26 14.75 -32.62
N ARG A 459 19.96 14.64 -32.27
CA ARG A 459 18.86 14.84 -33.24
C ARG A 459 18.76 16.28 -33.76
N ALA A 460 19.23 17.26 -32.99
CA ALA A 460 19.32 18.65 -33.43
C ALA A 460 20.54 18.93 -34.32
N GLY A 461 21.38 17.92 -34.58
CA GLY A 461 22.58 18.05 -35.41
C GLY A 461 23.77 18.67 -34.70
N GLU A 462 23.75 18.77 -33.37
CA GLU A 462 24.86 19.29 -32.58
C GLU A 462 26.03 18.28 -32.55
N ASP A 463 27.26 18.78 -32.67
CA ASP A 463 28.48 17.98 -32.51
C ASP A 463 28.76 17.70 -31.04
N ILE A 464 28.35 16.51 -30.58
CA ILE A 464 28.50 16.07 -29.20
C ILE A 464 29.50 14.91 -29.07
N LEU A 465 30.30 14.96 -28.01
CA LEU A 465 31.14 13.86 -27.57
C LEU A 465 30.53 13.24 -26.31
N LYS A 466 29.88 12.08 -26.47
CA LYS A 466 29.14 11.40 -25.41
C LYS A 466 30.06 10.47 -24.59
N LEU A 467 30.53 10.93 -23.43
CA LEU A 467 31.46 10.20 -22.56
C LEU A 467 30.90 9.92 -21.15
N ASP A 468 29.58 9.89 -21.00
CA ASP A 468 28.92 9.84 -19.71
C ASP A 468 28.40 8.44 -19.31
N TRP A 469 28.12 7.53 -20.26
CA TRP A 469 27.51 6.21 -19.99
C TRP A 469 28.44 5.00 -20.23
N ASN A 470 29.74 5.23 -20.46
CA ASN A 470 30.73 4.21 -20.78
C ASN A 470 30.44 3.47 -22.09
N GLU A 471 29.80 4.11 -23.07
CA GLU A 471 29.63 3.56 -24.41
C GLU A 471 30.94 3.63 -25.19
N ALA A 472 31.14 2.75 -26.17
CA ALA A 472 32.23 2.90 -27.12
C ALA A 472 31.96 4.15 -27.99
N ASP A 473 33.01 4.93 -28.26
CA ASP A 473 32.92 6.15 -29.07
C ASP A 473 32.79 5.86 -30.57
N LYS A 474 33.26 4.69 -31.00
CA LYS A 474 33.07 4.14 -32.35
C LYS A 474 32.71 2.66 -32.30
N LEU A 475 32.12 2.15 -33.37
CA LEU A 475 31.87 0.72 -33.52
C LEU A 475 33.23 0.00 -33.75
N PRO A 476 33.62 -1.00 -32.94
CA PRO A 476 34.94 -1.62 -33.06
C PRO A 476 35.13 -2.47 -34.32
N SER A 477 34.04 -2.94 -34.94
CA SER A 477 34.08 -3.79 -36.14
C SER A 477 32.97 -3.39 -37.11
N ASP A 478 33.34 -2.85 -38.27
CA ASP A 478 32.40 -2.46 -39.32
C ASP A 478 31.64 -3.64 -39.93
N ARG A 479 32.18 -4.86 -39.83
CA ARG A 479 31.51 -6.11 -40.25
C ARG A 479 30.16 -6.30 -39.58
N VAL A 480 29.98 -5.79 -38.35
CA VAL A 480 28.69 -5.83 -37.66
C VAL A 480 27.67 -4.99 -38.41
N ARG A 481 28.03 -3.77 -38.83
CA ARG A 481 27.15 -2.89 -39.60
C ARG A 481 26.77 -3.53 -40.93
N GLU A 482 27.76 -4.05 -41.65
CA GLU A 482 27.55 -4.75 -42.94
C GLU A 482 26.60 -5.93 -42.78
N LYS A 483 26.80 -6.75 -41.75
CA LYS A 483 25.95 -7.92 -41.50
C LYS A 483 24.52 -7.53 -41.12
N LEU A 484 24.34 -6.46 -40.34
CA LEU A 484 23.01 -5.95 -39.99
C LEU A 484 22.28 -5.38 -41.21
N VAL A 485 22.98 -4.68 -42.12
CA VAL A 485 22.39 -4.21 -43.39
C VAL A 485 21.92 -5.39 -44.24
N SER A 486 22.75 -6.43 -44.37
CA SER A 486 22.36 -7.66 -45.05
C SER A 486 21.18 -8.36 -44.37
N LEU A 487 21.13 -8.34 -43.04
CA LEU A 487 20.05 -8.97 -42.28
C LEU A 487 18.70 -8.27 -42.53
N VAL A 488 18.66 -6.93 -42.58
CA VAL A 488 17.44 -6.17 -42.90
C VAL A 488 16.88 -6.52 -44.29
N GLN A 489 17.73 -6.93 -45.22
CA GLN A 489 17.30 -7.34 -46.57
C GLN A 489 16.69 -8.75 -46.59
N ASP A 490 16.95 -9.58 -45.58
CA ASP A 490 16.29 -10.89 -45.43
C ASP A 490 14.87 -10.68 -44.88
N PRO A 491 13.82 -11.02 -45.64
CA PRO A 491 12.43 -10.82 -45.20
C PRO A 491 12.08 -11.61 -43.94
N HIS A 492 12.78 -12.71 -43.64
CA HIS A 492 12.51 -13.52 -42.46
C HIS A 492 13.04 -12.88 -41.17
N SER A 493 14.08 -12.06 -41.26
CA SER A 493 14.78 -11.50 -40.09
C SER A 493 13.89 -10.64 -39.17
N ILE A 494 12.82 -10.05 -39.73
CA ILE A 494 11.85 -9.20 -39.03
C ILE A 494 10.55 -9.96 -38.74
N ILE A 495 10.15 -10.88 -39.63
CA ILE A 495 8.84 -11.54 -39.57
C ILE A 495 8.86 -12.75 -38.62
N TRP A 496 9.96 -13.49 -38.56
CA TRP A 496 10.07 -14.68 -37.73
C TRP A 496 10.52 -14.33 -36.31
N TYR A 497 10.08 -15.14 -35.35
CA TYR A 497 10.68 -15.09 -34.02
C TYR A 497 12.17 -15.41 -34.11
N PRO A 498 13.01 -14.81 -33.24
CA PRO A 498 14.41 -15.16 -33.16
C PRO A 498 14.58 -16.64 -32.78
N GLU A 499 15.74 -17.20 -33.11
CA GLU A 499 16.10 -18.53 -32.65
C GLU A 499 16.10 -18.55 -31.12
N ALA A 500 15.34 -19.47 -30.53
CA ALA A 500 15.18 -19.51 -29.07
C ALA A 500 16.46 -19.95 -28.35
N TRP A 501 17.32 -20.69 -29.06
CA TRP A 501 18.64 -21.13 -28.61
C TRP A 501 19.64 -20.89 -29.75
N PRO A 502 20.25 -19.70 -29.84
CA PRO A 502 21.09 -19.35 -30.97
C PRO A 502 22.41 -20.12 -30.94
N ALA A 503 22.43 -21.30 -31.57
CA ALA A 503 23.55 -22.24 -31.51
C ALA A 503 24.86 -21.60 -31.97
N ALA A 504 24.82 -20.83 -33.05
CA ALA A 504 26.00 -20.14 -33.58
C ALA A 504 26.58 -19.10 -32.59
N LEU A 505 25.73 -18.35 -31.90
CA LEU A 505 26.17 -17.39 -30.88
C LEU A 505 26.75 -18.13 -29.66
N HIS A 506 26.09 -19.19 -29.20
CA HIS A 506 26.54 -19.97 -28.06
C HIS A 506 27.89 -20.64 -28.34
N GLN A 507 28.07 -21.22 -29.54
CA GLN A 507 29.33 -21.78 -29.97
C GLN A 507 30.44 -20.72 -30.07
N ALA A 508 30.13 -19.52 -30.59
CA ALA A 508 31.10 -18.42 -30.65
C ALA A 508 31.54 -17.97 -29.24
N LEU A 509 30.60 -17.84 -28.30
CA LEU A 509 30.89 -17.53 -26.90
C LEU A 509 31.71 -18.64 -26.21
N ALA A 510 31.32 -19.90 -26.42
CA ALA A 510 32.02 -21.06 -25.87
C ALA A 510 33.47 -21.13 -26.37
N THR A 511 33.68 -20.90 -27.66
CA THR A 511 35.02 -20.82 -28.27
C THR A 511 35.83 -19.66 -27.71
N HIS A 512 35.22 -18.47 -27.61
CA HIS A 512 35.88 -17.26 -27.10
C HIS A 512 36.38 -17.44 -25.66
N HIS A 513 35.57 -18.08 -24.80
CA HIS A 513 35.88 -18.29 -23.38
C HIS A 513 36.54 -19.64 -23.08
N GLN A 514 36.68 -20.53 -24.06
CA GLN A 514 37.22 -21.90 -23.90
C GLN A 514 36.44 -22.73 -22.87
N ILE A 515 35.11 -22.65 -22.91
CA ILE A 515 34.19 -23.36 -22.00
C ILE A 515 33.12 -24.12 -22.79
N HIS A 516 32.36 -24.98 -22.12
CA HIS A 516 31.25 -25.71 -22.75
C HIS A 516 29.99 -24.84 -22.86
N GLU A 517 29.21 -25.00 -23.93
CA GLU A 517 27.98 -24.22 -24.19
C GLU A 517 26.91 -24.34 -23.09
N THR A 518 26.91 -25.43 -22.32
CA THR A 518 25.98 -25.61 -21.18
C THR A 518 26.27 -24.68 -20.01
N SER A 519 27.47 -24.08 -19.97
CA SER A 519 27.85 -23.07 -18.98
C SER A 519 27.45 -21.66 -19.39
N LEU A 520 26.68 -21.50 -20.48
CA LEU A 520 26.32 -20.21 -21.06
C LEU A 520 24.82 -20.01 -21.18
N LEU A 521 24.39 -18.77 -20.95
CA LEU A 521 23.06 -18.30 -21.33
C LEU A 521 23.15 -16.88 -21.89
N ALA A 522 22.90 -16.70 -23.19
CA ALA A 522 22.75 -15.37 -23.76
C ALA A 522 21.47 -14.69 -23.24
N THR A 523 21.55 -13.37 -23.01
CA THR A 523 20.48 -12.55 -22.41
C THR A 523 20.27 -11.24 -23.15
N HIS A 524 19.06 -10.66 -23.04
CA HIS A 524 18.77 -9.30 -23.53
C HIS A 524 19.42 -8.24 -22.61
N GLY A 525 20.74 -8.12 -22.74
CA GLY A 525 21.59 -7.31 -21.88
C GLY A 525 21.89 -8.02 -20.56
N SER A 526 22.92 -7.53 -19.86
CA SER A 526 23.28 -8.00 -18.52
C SER A 526 22.19 -7.69 -17.49
N ASP A 527 21.44 -6.60 -17.65
CA ASP A 527 20.34 -6.23 -16.75
C ASP A 527 19.25 -7.30 -16.66
N MET A 528 18.91 -7.94 -17.79
CA MET A 528 17.97 -9.05 -17.79
C MET A 528 18.54 -10.29 -17.09
N ALA A 529 19.85 -10.51 -17.22
CA ALA A 529 20.55 -11.57 -16.51
C ALA A 529 20.46 -11.38 -14.98
N LEU A 530 20.69 -10.16 -14.49
CA LEU A 530 20.54 -9.80 -13.07
C LEU A 530 19.09 -9.99 -12.58
N SER A 531 18.10 -9.66 -13.42
CA SER A 531 16.69 -9.89 -13.13
C SER A 531 16.35 -11.38 -13.02
N TYR A 532 16.89 -12.23 -13.91
CA TYR A 532 16.68 -13.67 -13.82
C TYR A 532 17.36 -14.28 -12.59
N LEU A 533 18.58 -13.85 -12.26
CA LEU A 533 19.26 -14.29 -11.03
C LEU A 533 18.45 -13.95 -9.79
N THR A 534 17.98 -12.71 -9.66
CA THR A 534 17.15 -12.33 -8.52
C THR A 534 15.80 -13.04 -8.50
N GLN A 535 15.18 -13.31 -9.66
CA GLN A 535 13.96 -14.10 -9.76
C GLN A 535 14.13 -15.55 -9.30
N CYS A 536 15.30 -16.16 -9.54
CA CYS A 536 15.58 -17.53 -9.16
C CYS A 536 15.95 -17.67 -7.67
N TYR A 537 16.66 -16.68 -7.12
CA TYR A 537 17.35 -16.85 -5.83
C TYR A 537 16.85 -15.94 -4.70
N VAL A 538 16.11 -14.86 -4.98
CA VAL A 538 15.65 -13.88 -3.98
C VAL A 538 14.17 -14.00 -3.72
N THR A 539 13.83 -14.10 -2.44
CA THR A 539 12.48 -14.03 -1.90
C THR A 539 12.36 -12.93 -0.86
N ASN A 540 11.13 -12.66 -0.40
CA ASN A 540 10.88 -11.57 0.53
C ASN A 540 11.64 -11.78 1.87
N GLY A 541 12.48 -10.81 2.24
CA GLY A 541 13.31 -10.85 3.44
C GLY A 541 14.73 -11.39 3.24
N ASP A 542 15.05 -11.96 2.08
CA ASP A 542 16.42 -12.40 1.79
C ASP A 542 17.38 -11.22 1.75
N LYS A 543 18.53 -11.35 2.40
CA LYS A 543 19.60 -10.35 2.36
C LYS A 543 20.39 -10.47 1.05
N VAL A 544 20.66 -9.36 0.39
CA VAL A 544 21.54 -9.29 -0.78
C VAL A 544 22.69 -8.33 -0.50
N MET A 545 23.91 -8.82 -0.50
CA MET A 545 25.10 -8.03 -0.25
C MET A 545 25.59 -7.38 -1.55
N ILE A 546 25.84 -6.07 -1.51
CA ILE A 546 26.20 -5.25 -2.66
C ILE A 546 27.43 -4.42 -2.29
N VAL A 547 28.50 -4.53 -3.06
CA VAL A 547 29.66 -3.65 -2.86
C VAL A 547 29.36 -2.25 -3.41
N ALA A 548 29.54 -1.23 -2.57
CA ALA A 548 29.24 0.17 -2.86
C ALA A 548 30.50 1.05 -2.74
N PRO A 549 30.64 2.11 -3.58
CA PRO A 549 29.76 2.46 -4.68
C PRO A 549 29.89 1.46 -5.84
N GLY A 550 28.76 1.23 -6.52
CA GLY A 550 28.64 0.21 -7.56
C GLY A 550 27.56 0.56 -8.58
N TYR A 551 27.25 -0.41 -9.44
CA TYR A 551 26.12 -0.32 -10.35
C TYR A 551 24.79 -0.63 -9.62
N ASP A 552 23.92 0.38 -9.50
CA ASP A 552 22.74 0.34 -8.62
C ASP A 552 21.57 -0.52 -9.15
N ASN A 553 21.62 -0.97 -10.41
CA ASN A 553 20.51 -1.72 -11.00
C ASN A 553 20.27 -3.07 -10.29
N PHE A 554 21.33 -3.73 -9.80
CA PHE A 554 21.18 -4.99 -9.07
C PHE A 554 20.35 -4.82 -7.79
N ARG A 555 20.63 -3.77 -7.00
CA ARG A 555 19.83 -3.39 -5.82
C ARG A 555 18.36 -3.26 -6.21
N ALA A 556 18.09 -2.51 -7.26
CA ALA A 556 16.76 -2.26 -7.77
C ALA A 556 15.98 -3.55 -8.13
N VAL A 557 16.59 -4.51 -8.84
CA VAL A 557 15.91 -5.76 -9.20
C VAL A 557 15.80 -6.75 -8.04
N ALA A 558 16.75 -6.72 -7.09
CA ALA A 558 16.66 -7.54 -5.88
C ALA A 558 15.54 -7.04 -4.94
N GLU A 559 15.45 -5.73 -4.72
CA GLU A 559 14.37 -5.12 -3.92
C GLU A 559 12.99 -5.37 -4.55
N GLN A 560 12.87 -5.40 -5.88
CA GLN A 560 11.61 -5.77 -6.57
C GLN A 560 11.10 -7.18 -6.19
N ARG A 561 12.01 -8.07 -5.79
CA ARG A 561 11.69 -9.43 -5.30
C ARG A 561 11.47 -9.50 -3.79
N GLY A 562 11.57 -8.37 -3.10
CA GLY A 562 11.48 -8.26 -1.63
C GLY A 562 12.81 -8.49 -0.91
N GLY A 563 13.93 -8.50 -1.64
CA GLY A 563 15.27 -8.61 -1.06
C GLY A 563 15.67 -7.35 -0.28
N GLN A 564 16.46 -7.52 0.77
CA GLN A 564 17.02 -6.45 1.61
C GLN A 564 18.47 -6.20 1.22
N ALA A 565 18.75 -5.01 0.67
CA ALA A 565 20.09 -4.63 0.26
C ALA A 565 20.99 -4.33 1.47
N LEU A 566 22.11 -5.05 1.57
CA LEU A 566 23.19 -4.79 2.50
C LEU A 566 24.37 -4.22 1.73
N HIS A 567 24.87 -3.07 2.15
CA HIS A 567 25.98 -2.41 1.48
C HIS A 567 27.30 -2.70 2.19
N PHE A 568 28.27 -3.25 1.45
CA PHE A 568 29.67 -3.30 1.85
C PHE A 568 30.41 -2.15 1.16
N THR A 569 30.88 -1.16 1.91
CA THR A 569 31.45 0.07 1.32
C THR A 569 32.96 -0.03 1.15
N PHE A 570 33.44 0.23 -0.06
CA PHE A 570 34.86 0.44 -0.36
C PHE A 570 35.03 1.60 -1.34
N ASN A 571 35.60 2.70 -0.86
CA ASN A 571 35.71 3.95 -1.63
C ASN A 571 36.92 4.00 -2.58
N GLY A 572 37.67 2.89 -2.72
CA GLY A 572 38.81 2.80 -3.63
C GLY A 572 40.14 3.29 -3.08
N ASP A 573 40.17 3.79 -1.84
CA ASP A 573 41.41 4.21 -1.17
C ASP A 573 42.06 3.00 -0.48
N GLY A 574 43.31 2.69 -0.85
CA GLY A 574 44.09 1.60 -0.25
C GLY A 574 43.78 0.21 -0.83
N GLU A 575 44.24 -0.82 -0.12
CA GLU A 575 43.97 -2.22 -0.48
C GLU A 575 42.51 -2.58 -0.20
N TYR A 576 41.94 -3.46 -1.02
CA TYR A 576 40.58 -3.94 -0.79
C TYR A 576 40.50 -4.71 0.55
N PRO A 577 39.58 -4.36 1.45
CA PRO A 577 39.50 -4.94 2.80
C PRO A 577 38.88 -6.35 2.77
N LEU A 578 39.57 -7.31 2.16
CA LEU A 578 39.08 -8.66 1.92
C LEU A 578 38.68 -9.37 3.21
N GLN A 579 39.47 -9.27 4.29
CA GLN A 579 39.16 -9.94 5.55
C GLN A 579 37.87 -9.41 6.19
N GLU A 580 37.56 -8.12 6.02
CA GLU A 580 36.30 -7.55 6.48
C GLU A 580 35.13 -8.05 5.64
N MET A 581 35.29 -8.10 4.31
CA MET A 581 34.28 -8.69 3.41
C MET A 581 33.95 -10.14 3.79
N LEU A 582 34.96 -10.98 4.03
CA LEU A 582 34.76 -12.37 4.42
C LEU A 582 34.03 -12.50 5.76
N ARG A 583 34.32 -11.61 6.73
CA ARG A 583 33.62 -11.57 8.01
C ARG A 583 32.17 -11.14 7.83
N SER A 584 31.91 -10.08 7.05
CA SER A 584 30.55 -9.61 6.77
C SER A 584 29.69 -10.68 6.12
N ILE A 585 30.24 -11.50 5.21
CA ILE A 585 29.52 -12.63 4.61
C ILE A 585 29.07 -13.62 5.70
N GLN A 586 29.96 -13.94 6.64
CA GLN A 586 29.68 -14.90 7.73
C GLN A 586 28.68 -14.34 8.75
N GLU A 587 28.77 -13.06 9.09
CA GLU A 587 27.90 -12.42 10.07
C GLU A 587 26.50 -12.16 9.51
N GLU A 588 26.42 -11.72 8.25
CA GLU A 588 25.15 -11.32 7.65
C GLU A 588 24.40 -12.47 6.96
N VAL A 589 25.13 -13.49 6.50
CA VAL A 589 24.60 -14.67 5.79
C VAL A 589 23.74 -14.27 4.58
N PRO A 590 24.29 -13.54 3.60
CA PRO A 590 23.52 -13.05 2.47
C PRO A 590 23.11 -14.19 1.52
N ARG A 591 21.94 -14.08 0.89
CA ARG A 591 21.48 -15.01 -0.15
C ARG A 591 22.24 -14.84 -1.47
N LEU A 592 22.56 -13.59 -1.80
CA LEU A 592 23.35 -13.19 -2.97
C LEU A 592 24.43 -12.20 -2.56
N ILE A 593 25.59 -12.28 -3.20
CA ILE A 593 26.65 -11.28 -3.12
C ILE A 593 26.90 -10.76 -4.53
N TYR A 594 26.77 -9.45 -4.74
CA TYR A 594 26.98 -8.80 -6.02
C TYR A 594 28.22 -7.91 -6.02
N LEU A 595 29.14 -8.23 -6.93
CA LEU A 595 30.42 -7.57 -7.12
C LEU A 595 30.49 -7.04 -8.54
N THR A 596 30.87 -5.78 -8.73
CA THR A 596 31.28 -5.29 -10.06
C THR A 596 32.80 -5.39 -10.16
N ASN A 597 33.31 -6.12 -11.14
CA ASN A 597 34.73 -6.39 -11.29
C ASN A 597 35.15 -6.44 -12.77
N PRO A 598 35.81 -5.41 -13.34
CA PRO A 598 36.21 -4.15 -12.70
C PRO A 598 35.04 -3.32 -12.13
N ASN A 599 35.29 -2.65 -11.00
CA ASN A 599 34.27 -1.85 -10.33
C ASN A 599 33.88 -0.61 -11.15
N ASN A 600 32.58 -0.29 -11.19
CA ASN A 600 32.07 0.99 -11.67
C ASN A 600 31.33 1.69 -10.52
N PRO A 601 31.75 2.88 -10.07
CA PRO A 601 32.49 3.87 -10.86
C PRO A 601 34.00 3.97 -10.63
N ILE A 602 34.60 3.22 -9.70
CA ILE A 602 35.97 3.50 -9.23
C ILE A 602 37.03 2.99 -10.21
N GLY A 603 36.85 1.78 -10.75
CA GLY A 603 37.74 1.18 -11.75
C GLY A 603 38.68 0.09 -11.23
N TYR A 604 38.76 -0.15 -9.91
CA TYR A 604 39.60 -1.21 -9.35
C TYR A 604 39.17 -2.60 -9.85
N CYS A 605 40.11 -3.54 -9.90
CA CYS A 605 39.87 -4.94 -10.24
C CYS A 605 40.44 -5.84 -9.13
N LEU A 606 39.60 -6.71 -8.56
CA LEU A 606 39.99 -7.72 -7.58
C LEU A 606 40.74 -8.86 -8.27
N SER A 607 41.73 -9.44 -7.58
CA SER A 607 42.44 -10.61 -8.06
C SER A 607 41.56 -11.87 -8.07
N GLN A 608 41.91 -12.86 -8.88
CA GLN A 608 41.20 -14.14 -8.91
C GLN A 608 41.21 -14.84 -7.54
N GLU A 609 42.29 -14.70 -6.77
CA GLU A 609 42.41 -15.28 -5.42
C GLU A 609 41.44 -14.62 -4.44
N ALA A 610 41.27 -13.30 -4.52
CA ALA A 610 40.31 -12.58 -3.68
C ALA A 610 38.86 -12.99 -4.00
N ILE A 611 38.51 -13.11 -5.28
CA ILE A 611 37.20 -13.59 -5.72
C ILE A 611 36.98 -15.06 -5.28
N ALA A 612 37.97 -15.93 -5.47
CA ALA A 612 37.91 -17.32 -5.03
C ALA A 612 37.68 -17.44 -3.51
N ALA A 613 38.38 -16.62 -2.71
CA ALA A 613 38.17 -16.56 -1.26
C ALA A 613 36.73 -16.14 -0.89
N ILE A 614 36.18 -15.15 -1.59
CA ILE A 614 34.78 -14.74 -1.42
C ILE A 614 33.82 -15.89 -1.80
N CYS A 615 34.04 -16.56 -2.92
CA CYS A 615 33.25 -17.72 -3.35
C CYS A 615 33.29 -18.84 -2.30
N THR A 616 34.46 -19.16 -1.74
CA THR A 616 34.61 -20.17 -0.68
C THR A 616 33.86 -19.78 0.60
N ALA A 617 33.93 -18.52 1.04
CA ALA A 617 33.18 -18.06 2.20
C ALA A 617 31.67 -18.11 1.95
N ALA A 618 31.22 -17.63 0.78
CA ALA A 618 29.83 -17.64 0.36
C ALA A 618 29.25 -19.06 0.26
N ALA A 619 30.03 -20.02 -0.24
CA ALA A 619 29.59 -21.40 -0.40
C ALA A 619 29.23 -22.07 0.94
N ARG A 620 29.95 -21.73 2.02
CA ARG A 620 29.67 -22.25 3.38
C ARG A 620 28.28 -21.82 3.88
N GLU A 621 27.84 -20.65 3.44
CA GLU A 621 26.56 -20.04 3.80
C GLU A 621 25.46 -20.29 2.75
N SER A 622 25.70 -21.16 1.76
CA SER A 622 24.78 -21.41 0.64
C SER A 622 24.40 -20.14 -0.15
N ALA A 623 25.33 -19.19 -0.23
CA ALA A 623 25.19 -17.93 -0.94
C ALA A 623 25.74 -18.02 -2.37
N LEU A 624 25.02 -17.40 -3.31
CA LEU A 624 25.48 -17.27 -4.69
C LEU A 624 26.28 -15.96 -4.86
N VAL A 625 27.44 -16.06 -5.52
CA VAL A 625 28.30 -14.92 -5.86
C VAL A 625 28.07 -14.54 -7.31
N VAL A 626 27.63 -13.31 -7.54
CA VAL A 626 27.43 -12.71 -8.85
C VAL A 626 28.56 -11.72 -9.10
N VAL A 627 29.41 -12.01 -10.08
CA VAL A 627 30.47 -11.09 -10.53
C VAL A 627 30.04 -10.47 -11.85
N ASP A 628 29.74 -9.18 -11.82
CA ASP A 628 29.46 -8.37 -13.00
C ASP A 628 30.75 -7.88 -13.62
N GLU A 629 31.10 -8.53 -14.72
CA GLU A 629 32.31 -8.34 -15.49
C GLU A 629 32.05 -7.50 -16.76
N ALA A 630 31.16 -6.50 -16.68
CA ALA A 630 30.84 -5.63 -17.82
C ALA A 630 32.04 -4.92 -18.48
N TYR A 631 33.19 -4.87 -17.80
CA TYR A 631 34.43 -4.23 -18.27
C TYR A 631 35.63 -5.18 -18.33
N ALA A 632 35.44 -6.49 -18.18
CA ALA A 632 36.56 -7.43 -18.05
C ALA A 632 37.45 -7.49 -19.30
N GLU A 633 36.95 -7.16 -20.49
CA GLU A 633 37.77 -7.10 -21.70
C GLU A 633 38.86 -6.00 -21.63
N PHE A 634 38.71 -5.00 -20.75
CA PHE A 634 39.71 -3.95 -20.52
C PHE A 634 40.66 -4.25 -19.36
N ALA A 635 40.40 -5.32 -18.60
CA ALA A 635 41.20 -5.79 -17.49
C ALA A 635 42.27 -6.79 -17.96
N ASP A 636 43.22 -7.12 -17.08
CA ASP A 636 44.30 -8.05 -17.41
C ASP A 636 43.93 -9.51 -17.09
N HIS A 637 42.90 -9.72 -16.28
CA HIS A 637 42.36 -11.03 -15.90
C HIS A 637 40.85 -10.94 -15.67
N ASP A 638 40.20 -12.11 -15.69
CA ASP A 638 38.77 -12.26 -15.40
C ASP A 638 38.47 -13.48 -14.51
N CYS A 639 37.19 -13.73 -14.21
CA CYS A 639 36.77 -14.78 -13.29
C CYS A 639 36.40 -16.09 -13.99
N VAL A 640 36.42 -16.18 -15.33
CA VAL A 640 35.97 -17.38 -16.07
C VAL A 640 36.70 -18.65 -15.62
N PRO A 641 38.03 -18.64 -15.37
CA PRO A 641 38.75 -19.82 -14.88
C PRO A 641 38.24 -20.37 -13.53
N LEU A 642 37.58 -19.55 -12.72
CA LEU A 642 37.09 -19.93 -11.39
C LEU A 642 35.80 -20.75 -11.43
N ILE A 643 35.08 -20.76 -12.57
CA ILE A 643 33.78 -21.44 -12.69
C ILE A 643 33.91 -22.94 -12.44
N ALA A 644 35.01 -23.56 -12.87
CA ALA A 644 35.23 -24.99 -12.69
C ALA A 644 35.41 -25.41 -11.21
N SER A 645 35.88 -24.50 -10.35
CA SER A 645 36.12 -24.78 -8.92
C SER A 645 35.07 -24.19 -7.99
N HIS A 646 34.16 -23.34 -8.48
CA HIS A 646 33.15 -22.65 -7.68
C HIS A 646 31.76 -22.71 -8.31
N ALA A 647 30.99 -23.75 -7.99
CA ALA A 647 29.63 -23.93 -8.52
C ALA A 647 28.62 -22.84 -8.06
N ASN A 648 28.96 -22.07 -7.01
CA ASN A 648 28.19 -20.93 -6.53
C ASN A 648 28.66 -19.58 -7.11
N LEU A 649 29.50 -19.59 -8.16
CA LEU A 649 29.88 -18.41 -8.91
C LEU A 649 29.08 -18.32 -10.20
N VAL A 650 28.54 -17.12 -10.48
CA VAL A 650 28.01 -16.76 -11.78
C VAL A 650 28.61 -15.43 -12.23
N ILE A 651 29.06 -15.40 -13.47
CA ILE A 651 29.65 -14.23 -14.12
C ILE A 651 28.62 -13.63 -15.05
N VAL A 652 28.48 -12.31 -15.02
CA VAL A 652 27.61 -11.54 -15.92
C VAL A 652 28.48 -10.73 -16.85
N ARG A 653 28.28 -10.87 -18.16
CA ARG A 653 29.03 -10.14 -19.20
C ARG A 653 28.09 -9.37 -20.13
N THR A 654 28.64 -8.41 -20.87
CA THR A 654 27.88 -7.60 -21.83
C THR A 654 28.65 -7.30 -23.11
N PHE A 655 27.92 -7.17 -24.21
CA PHE A 655 28.45 -6.62 -25.47
C PHE A 655 28.35 -5.08 -25.52
N SER A 656 27.85 -4.44 -24.47
CA SER A 656 27.58 -2.99 -24.49
C SER A 656 28.82 -2.11 -24.45
N LYS A 657 29.93 -2.62 -23.89
CA LYS A 657 31.13 -1.84 -23.58
C LYS A 657 32.20 -2.08 -24.64
N ALA A 658 33.12 -3.01 -24.42
CA ALA A 658 34.25 -3.28 -25.31
C ALA A 658 33.85 -3.63 -26.76
N PHE A 659 32.69 -4.28 -26.94
CA PHE A 659 32.20 -4.68 -28.25
C PHE A 659 31.37 -3.59 -28.96
N GLY A 660 31.06 -2.48 -28.30
CA GLY A 660 30.35 -1.33 -28.91
C GLY A 660 28.88 -1.58 -29.28
N LEU A 661 28.23 -2.62 -28.73
CA LEU A 661 26.84 -3.00 -29.07
C LEU A 661 25.81 -2.54 -28.03
N ALA A 662 26.04 -1.39 -27.38
CA ALA A 662 25.18 -0.88 -26.30
C ALA A 662 23.70 -0.77 -26.71
N GLY A 663 23.44 -0.33 -27.94
CA GLY A 663 22.09 -0.18 -28.50
C GLY A 663 21.37 -1.49 -28.83
N LEU A 664 22.09 -2.61 -28.96
CA LEU A 664 21.50 -3.92 -29.31
C LEU A 664 21.11 -4.75 -28.09
N ARG A 665 21.49 -4.31 -26.88
CA ARG A 665 21.14 -4.94 -25.60
C ARG A 665 21.46 -6.43 -25.58
N VAL A 666 22.73 -6.78 -25.73
CA VAL A 666 23.20 -8.18 -25.63
C VAL A 666 24.09 -8.37 -24.41
N GLY A 667 23.80 -9.40 -23.63
CA GLY A 667 24.61 -9.86 -22.51
C GLY A 667 24.58 -11.38 -22.43
N TYR A 668 25.27 -11.93 -21.44
CA TYR A 668 25.28 -13.37 -21.20
C TYR A 668 25.73 -13.69 -19.78
N LEU A 669 25.34 -14.87 -19.32
CA LEU A 669 25.81 -15.49 -18.08
C LEU A 669 26.83 -16.57 -18.39
N ILE A 670 27.85 -16.67 -17.54
CA ILE A 670 28.76 -17.82 -17.46
C ILE A 670 28.64 -18.42 -16.06
N GLY A 671 28.46 -19.73 -15.95
CA GLY A 671 28.31 -20.39 -14.65
C GLY A 671 28.37 -21.90 -14.72
N ASP A 672 28.23 -22.54 -13.55
CA ASP A 672 28.04 -23.98 -13.48
C ASP A 672 26.81 -24.41 -14.31
N PRO A 673 26.87 -25.52 -15.08
CA PRO A 673 25.76 -25.96 -15.91
C PRO A 673 24.42 -26.11 -15.17
N ALA A 674 24.42 -26.57 -13.91
CA ALA A 674 23.18 -26.72 -13.13
C ALA A 674 22.60 -25.36 -12.70
N LEU A 675 23.47 -24.38 -12.43
CA LEU A 675 23.06 -23.00 -12.18
C LEU A 675 22.43 -22.40 -13.45
N ILE A 676 23.11 -22.52 -14.59
CA ILE A 676 22.62 -22.00 -15.87
C ILE A 676 21.29 -22.64 -16.26
N GLU A 677 21.13 -23.95 -16.04
CA GLU A 677 19.86 -24.63 -16.24
C GLU A 677 18.75 -24.06 -15.35
N THR A 678 19.05 -23.75 -14.10
CA THR A 678 18.10 -23.13 -13.16
C THR A 678 17.61 -21.79 -13.67
N VAL A 679 18.53 -20.92 -14.14
CA VAL A 679 18.19 -19.62 -14.70
C VAL A 679 17.40 -19.76 -16.01
N ARG A 680 17.74 -20.75 -16.85
CA ARG A 680 17.02 -21.02 -18.10
C ARG A 680 15.54 -21.37 -17.89
N ARG A 681 15.16 -21.93 -16.73
CA ARG A 681 13.74 -22.25 -16.41
C ARG A 681 12.85 -21.01 -16.29
N VAL A 682 13.42 -19.84 -15.96
CA VAL A 682 12.66 -18.58 -15.87
C VAL A 682 12.85 -17.67 -17.07
N ALA A 683 13.89 -17.91 -17.88
CA ALA A 683 14.19 -17.10 -19.05
C ALA A 683 13.13 -17.27 -20.13
N ASN A 684 12.68 -16.16 -20.74
CA ASN A 684 11.81 -16.23 -21.91
C ASN A 684 12.65 -16.74 -23.09
N PRO A 685 12.35 -17.88 -23.73
CA PRO A 685 13.21 -18.42 -24.79
C PRO A 685 13.44 -17.47 -25.98
N LYS A 686 12.56 -16.48 -26.21
CA LYS A 686 12.60 -15.59 -27.38
C LYS A 686 13.01 -14.15 -27.04
N HIS A 687 13.65 -13.91 -25.91
CA HIS A 687 13.94 -12.55 -25.44
C HIS A 687 15.04 -11.83 -26.24
N LEU A 688 15.94 -12.57 -26.90
CA LEU A 688 17.08 -11.99 -27.62
C LEU A 688 16.75 -11.90 -29.12
N THR A 689 16.83 -10.69 -29.69
CA THR A 689 16.41 -10.46 -31.08
C THR A 689 17.41 -11.05 -32.08
N THR A 690 16.95 -11.37 -33.30
CA THR A 690 17.82 -11.90 -34.37
C THR A 690 18.97 -10.93 -34.68
N PHE A 691 18.70 -9.61 -34.67
CA PHE A 691 19.72 -8.57 -34.85
C PHE A 691 20.79 -8.60 -33.76
N ALA A 692 20.38 -8.78 -32.50
CA ALA A 692 21.29 -8.91 -31.38
C ALA A 692 22.15 -10.18 -31.50
N GLN A 693 21.53 -11.32 -31.84
CA GLN A 693 22.23 -12.60 -32.00
C GLN A 693 23.32 -12.50 -33.08
N VAL A 694 22.96 -12.01 -34.25
CA VAL A 694 23.86 -11.89 -35.40
C VAL A 694 24.98 -10.87 -35.14
N ALA A 695 24.68 -9.72 -34.54
CA ALA A 695 25.71 -8.73 -34.22
C ALA A 695 26.72 -9.25 -33.20
N ALA A 696 26.24 -9.91 -32.14
CA ALA A 696 27.09 -10.46 -31.10
C ALA A 696 27.95 -11.62 -31.62
N GLN A 697 27.41 -12.48 -32.48
CA GLN A 697 28.19 -13.50 -33.16
C GLN A 697 29.27 -12.86 -34.04
N THR A 698 28.88 -11.89 -34.89
CA THR A 698 29.80 -11.25 -35.84
C THR A 698 30.96 -10.53 -35.15
N VAL A 699 30.69 -9.84 -34.04
CA VAL A 699 31.73 -9.10 -33.32
C VAL A 699 32.72 -10.04 -32.60
N LEU A 700 32.27 -11.24 -32.18
CA LEU A 700 33.16 -12.28 -31.64
C LEU A 700 34.03 -12.90 -32.74
N GLU A 701 33.47 -13.14 -33.92
CA GLU A 701 34.22 -13.63 -35.08
C GLU A 701 35.27 -12.62 -35.58
N ASP A 702 35.07 -11.33 -35.31
CA ASP A 702 36.01 -10.24 -35.63
C ASP A 702 36.84 -9.79 -34.42
N TRP A 703 37.08 -10.70 -33.47
CA TRP A 703 37.83 -10.44 -32.25
C TRP A 703 39.16 -9.68 -32.43
N PRO A 704 39.99 -9.94 -33.47
CA PRO A 704 41.22 -9.18 -33.69
C PRO A 704 41.01 -7.67 -33.79
N GLN A 705 39.95 -7.19 -34.45
CA GLN A 705 39.64 -5.76 -34.57
C GLN A 705 39.16 -5.17 -33.25
N VAL A 706 38.30 -5.90 -32.53
CA VAL A 706 37.85 -5.52 -31.19
C VAL A 706 39.04 -5.35 -30.25
N LYS A 707 40.01 -6.27 -30.29
CA LYS A 707 41.22 -6.22 -29.47
C LYS A 707 42.09 -5.00 -29.79
N ILE A 708 42.25 -4.63 -31.06
CA ILE A 708 42.96 -3.39 -31.45
C ILE A 708 42.30 -2.17 -30.81
N HIS A 709 40.96 -2.10 -30.87
CA HIS A 709 40.21 -1.00 -30.25
C HIS A 709 40.37 -0.97 -28.72
N ILE A 710 40.28 -2.13 -28.05
CA ILE A 710 40.49 -2.25 -26.60
C ILE A 710 41.88 -1.72 -26.20
N GLU A 711 42.93 -2.14 -26.92
CA GLU A 711 44.30 -1.69 -26.63
C GLU A 711 44.48 -0.19 -26.87
N GLU A 712 43.85 0.37 -27.92
CA GLU A 712 43.82 1.81 -28.13
C GLU A 712 43.19 2.55 -26.93
N VAL A 713 42.03 2.07 -26.45
CA VAL A 713 41.34 2.64 -25.28
C VAL A 713 42.20 2.52 -24.01
N LYS A 714 42.88 1.39 -23.80
CA LYS A 714 43.81 1.20 -22.65
C LYS A 714 44.95 2.21 -22.70
N GLN A 715 45.55 2.44 -23.87
CA GLN A 715 46.60 3.44 -24.06
C GLN A 715 46.10 4.85 -23.80
N GLN A 716 44.93 5.22 -24.33
CA GLN A 716 44.34 6.54 -24.10
C GLN A 716 43.92 6.74 -22.64
N ARG A 717 43.46 5.70 -21.96
CA ARG A 717 43.12 5.74 -20.52
C ARG A 717 44.35 6.05 -19.70
N ALA A 718 45.47 5.37 -19.96
CA ALA A 718 46.75 5.65 -19.30
C ALA A 718 47.23 7.08 -19.55
N ARG A 719 47.09 7.57 -20.80
CA ARG A 719 47.42 8.95 -21.16
C ARG A 719 46.55 9.98 -20.42
N PHE A 720 45.25 9.75 -20.31
CA PHE A 720 44.34 10.65 -19.60
C PHE A 720 44.59 10.64 -18.08
N ILE A 721 44.88 9.48 -17.49
CA ILE A 721 45.30 9.37 -16.08
C ILE A 721 46.58 10.19 -15.85
N ALA A 722 47.60 10.04 -16.69
CA ALA A 722 48.84 10.81 -16.58
C ALA A 722 48.59 12.32 -16.72
N PHE A 723 47.72 12.72 -17.65
CA PHE A 723 47.30 14.11 -17.85
C PHE A 723 46.68 14.75 -16.59
N LEU A 724 45.80 14.02 -15.89
CA LEU A 724 45.22 14.45 -14.62
C LEU A 724 46.25 14.49 -13.49
N ARG A 725 47.06 13.44 -13.34
CA ARG A 725 48.09 13.35 -12.28
C ARG A 725 49.14 14.44 -12.38
N ASN A 726 49.58 14.79 -13.59
CA ASN A 726 50.54 15.87 -13.84
C ASN A 726 50.03 17.25 -13.39
N ARG A 727 48.73 17.37 -13.08
CA ARG A 727 48.06 18.58 -12.59
C ARG A 727 47.64 18.48 -11.13
N GLY A 728 48.11 17.46 -10.42
CA GLY A 728 47.76 17.25 -9.01
C GLY A 728 46.32 16.81 -8.78
N ILE A 729 45.57 16.44 -9.82
CA ILE A 729 44.19 15.97 -9.68
C ILE A 729 44.22 14.51 -9.22
N LYS A 730 43.54 14.23 -8.10
CA LYS A 730 43.38 12.86 -7.60
C LYS A 730 42.52 12.07 -8.58
N CYS A 731 43.06 11.00 -9.14
CA CYS A 731 42.34 10.06 -10.00
C CYS A 731 42.65 8.62 -9.62
N PHE A 732 41.69 7.73 -9.89
CA PHE A 732 41.78 6.32 -9.57
C PHE A 732 42.34 5.53 -10.75
N ASP A 733 43.17 4.53 -10.46
CA ASP A 733 43.54 3.55 -11.47
C ASP A 733 42.29 2.79 -11.91
N SER A 734 42.22 2.52 -13.21
CA SER A 734 41.03 1.94 -13.81
C SER A 734 41.39 0.78 -14.72
N HIS A 735 40.65 -0.31 -14.57
CA HIS A 735 40.65 -1.47 -15.44
C HIS A 735 39.41 -1.50 -16.37
N GLY A 736 38.62 -0.41 -16.43
CA GLY A 736 37.50 -0.27 -17.37
C GLY A 736 37.75 0.77 -18.48
N ASN A 737 36.76 1.10 -19.30
CA ASN A 737 36.86 2.14 -20.33
C ASN A 737 36.53 3.55 -19.83
N PHE A 738 36.88 3.86 -18.58
CA PHE A 738 36.57 5.14 -17.96
C PHE A 738 37.61 5.49 -16.90
N VAL A 739 37.63 6.74 -16.46
CA VAL A 739 38.46 7.23 -15.36
C VAL A 739 37.57 7.99 -14.39
N LEU A 740 37.67 7.69 -13.10
CA LEU A 740 37.10 8.47 -12.01
C LEU A 740 38.17 9.39 -11.44
N PHE A 741 37.83 10.64 -11.19
CA PHE A 741 38.71 11.60 -10.54
C PHE A 741 37.93 12.52 -9.61
N GLN A 742 38.64 13.13 -8.66
CA GLN A 742 38.09 14.02 -7.66
C GLN A 742 38.60 15.45 -7.84
N MET A 743 37.69 16.42 -7.78
CA MET A 743 37.99 17.85 -7.78
C MET A 743 36.85 18.65 -7.12
N PRO A 744 37.14 19.81 -6.47
CA PRO A 744 36.15 20.58 -5.71
C PRO A 744 34.85 20.91 -6.46
N GLU A 745 34.94 21.26 -7.75
CA GLU A 745 33.80 21.68 -8.58
C GLU A 745 33.44 20.63 -9.66
N ALA A 746 33.42 19.34 -9.31
CA ALA A 746 33.13 18.26 -10.26
C ALA A 746 31.78 18.41 -10.99
N THR A 747 30.73 18.86 -10.29
CA THR A 747 29.41 19.14 -10.89
C THR A 747 29.48 20.34 -11.85
N GLY A 748 30.16 21.41 -11.45
CA GLY A 748 30.35 22.60 -12.28
C GLY A 748 31.17 22.30 -13.54
N LEU A 749 32.22 21.48 -13.43
CA LEU A 749 32.98 20.98 -14.58
C LEU A 749 32.07 20.20 -15.54
N ALA A 750 31.26 19.26 -15.03
CA ALA A 750 30.39 18.46 -15.89
C ALA A 750 29.38 19.34 -16.65
N GLN A 751 28.80 20.34 -15.99
CA GLN A 751 27.90 21.31 -16.62
C GLN A 751 28.62 22.17 -17.65
N TRP A 752 29.84 22.65 -17.35
CA TRP A 752 30.62 23.46 -18.28
C TRP A 752 31.03 22.66 -19.52
N LEU A 753 31.52 21.43 -19.35
CA LEU A 753 31.87 20.54 -20.47
C LEU A 753 30.65 20.25 -21.36
N GLU A 754 29.46 20.11 -20.76
CA GLU A 754 28.23 19.96 -21.53
C GLU A 754 27.98 21.18 -22.44
N THR A 755 28.29 22.40 -22.01
CA THR A 755 28.20 23.59 -22.88
C THR A 755 29.18 23.54 -24.06
N GLN A 756 30.32 22.86 -23.89
CA GLN A 756 31.32 22.61 -24.95
C GLN A 756 31.03 21.36 -25.79
N GLY A 757 29.84 20.75 -25.61
CA GLY A 757 29.42 19.55 -26.33
C GLY A 757 30.04 18.25 -25.80
N ILE A 758 30.72 18.25 -24.66
CA ILE A 758 31.31 17.04 -24.04
C ILE A 758 30.47 16.62 -22.84
N LEU A 759 29.86 15.45 -22.91
CA LEU A 759 29.03 14.93 -21.82
C LEU A 759 29.85 13.98 -20.96
N ILE A 760 30.00 14.31 -19.68
CA ILE A 760 30.65 13.44 -18.68
C ILE A 760 29.69 13.14 -17.53
N ARG A 761 30.09 12.27 -16.60
CA ARG A 761 29.20 11.82 -15.52
C ARG A 761 29.61 12.39 -14.17
N ASP A 762 28.78 13.25 -13.59
CA ASP A 762 28.90 13.61 -12.17
C ASP A 762 28.60 12.38 -11.29
N ARG A 763 29.51 12.11 -10.36
CA ARG A 763 29.46 11.00 -9.39
C ARG A 763 29.56 11.50 -7.95
N SER A 764 29.40 12.81 -7.72
CA SER A 764 29.48 13.46 -6.41
C SER A 764 28.50 12.90 -5.37
N THR A 765 27.39 12.29 -5.81
CA THR A 765 26.44 11.60 -4.93
C THR A 765 26.88 10.21 -4.46
N GLN A 766 27.81 9.57 -5.19
CA GLN A 766 28.37 8.26 -4.83
C GLN A 766 29.72 8.39 -4.14
N LEU A 767 30.56 9.32 -4.59
CA LEU A 767 31.83 9.67 -3.98
C LEU A 767 31.99 11.19 -4.07
N ALA A 768 32.17 11.86 -2.94
CA ALA A 768 32.17 13.32 -2.87
C ALA A 768 33.15 13.94 -3.87
N SER A 769 32.71 15.03 -4.51
CA SER A 769 33.53 15.84 -5.42
C SER A 769 34.14 15.02 -6.56
N SER A 770 33.39 14.08 -7.15
CA SER A 770 33.92 13.17 -8.17
C SER A 770 33.17 13.24 -9.49
N ALA A 771 33.93 13.09 -10.58
CA ALA A 771 33.41 12.96 -11.93
C ALA A 771 34.04 11.76 -12.61
N ARG A 772 33.26 11.10 -13.47
CA ARG A 772 33.69 9.95 -14.26
C ARG A 772 33.58 10.29 -15.75
N VAL A 773 34.66 10.01 -16.48
CA VAL A 773 34.75 10.23 -17.91
C VAL A 773 34.99 8.90 -18.60
N THR A 774 34.19 8.60 -19.63
CA THR A 774 34.44 7.48 -20.54
C THR A 774 35.65 7.81 -21.41
N ILE A 775 36.51 6.83 -21.65
CA ILE A 775 37.67 6.96 -22.52
C ILE A 775 37.38 6.23 -23.83
N GLY A 776 37.50 6.97 -24.93
CA GLY A 776 37.39 6.46 -26.30
C GLY A 776 38.76 6.26 -26.94
N GLY A 777 38.78 6.23 -28.27
CA GLY A 777 40.00 6.22 -29.07
C GLY A 777 40.77 7.55 -29.02
N LYS A 778 41.82 7.65 -29.83
CA LYS A 778 42.75 8.78 -29.82
C LYS A 778 42.07 10.13 -30.06
N GLU A 779 41.21 10.23 -31.08
CA GLU A 779 40.54 11.48 -31.47
C GLU A 779 39.63 12.02 -30.37
N SER A 780 38.78 11.16 -29.80
CA SER A 780 37.91 11.48 -28.67
C SER A 780 38.72 11.97 -27.46
N THR A 781 39.85 11.30 -27.18
CA THR A 781 40.72 11.65 -26.06
C THR A 781 41.48 12.95 -26.29
N ASP A 782 41.92 13.22 -27.52
CA ASP A 782 42.55 14.49 -27.89
C ASP A 782 41.58 15.67 -27.70
N ARG A 783 40.34 15.54 -28.20
CA ARG A 783 39.29 16.57 -28.01
C ARG A 783 38.98 16.79 -26.54
N LEU A 784 38.85 15.71 -25.77
CA LEU A 784 38.64 15.77 -24.32
C LEU A 784 39.76 16.55 -23.62
N ILE A 785 41.03 16.18 -23.87
CA ILE A 785 42.19 16.82 -23.26
C ILE A 785 42.24 18.31 -23.63
N ALA A 786 42.03 18.66 -24.90
CA ALA A 786 42.05 20.06 -25.36
C ALA A 786 41.02 20.92 -24.62
N VAL A 787 39.79 20.43 -24.48
CA VAL A 787 38.72 21.17 -23.79
C VAL A 787 38.97 21.26 -22.28
N PHE A 788 39.60 20.25 -21.67
CA PHE A 788 40.05 20.34 -20.27
C PHE A 788 41.15 21.41 -20.08
N GLU A 789 42.07 21.56 -21.03
CA GLU A 789 43.08 22.64 -20.99
C GLU A 789 42.42 24.02 -21.06
N GLU A 790 41.41 24.20 -21.91
CA GLU A 790 40.62 25.44 -21.99
C GLU A 790 39.86 25.74 -20.69
N TYR A 791 39.28 24.71 -20.07
CA TYR A 791 38.62 24.85 -18.77
C TYR A 791 39.59 25.38 -17.72
N TRP A 792 40.80 24.82 -17.62
CA TRP A 792 41.77 25.24 -16.60
C TRP A 792 42.42 26.60 -16.85
N GLN A 793 42.43 27.09 -18.10
CA GLN A 793 42.83 28.48 -18.38
C GLN A 793 41.83 29.49 -17.77
N THR A 794 40.55 29.13 -17.71
CA THR A 794 39.47 29.98 -17.19
C THR A 794 39.12 29.70 -15.72
N HIS A 795 39.47 28.51 -15.22
CA HIS A 795 39.23 28.03 -13.86
C HIS A 795 40.51 27.41 -13.31
N PRO A 796 41.47 28.23 -12.82
CA PRO A 796 42.75 27.73 -12.31
C PRO A 796 42.54 26.69 -11.21
N ILE A 797 43.32 25.61 -11.27
CA ILE A 797 43.31 24.58 -10.23
C ILE A 797 43.82 25.23 -8.92
N PRO A 798 43.11 25.05 -7.78
CA PRO A 798 43.48 25.66 -6.50
C PRO A 798 44.89 25.33 -6.00
#